data_AF-A0A842ZX33-F1
#
_entry.id   AF-A0A842ZX33-F1
#
_cell.length_a   1.000
_cell.length_b   1.000
_cell.length_c   1.000
_cell.angle_alpha   90.00
_cell.angle_beta   90.00
_cell.angle_gamma   90.00
#
_symmetry.space_group_name_H-M   'P 1'
#
loop_
_entity.id
_entity.type
_entity.pdbx_description
1 polymer ?
#
loop_
_entity_poly.entity_id
_entity_poly.type
_entity_poly.pdbx_seq_one_letter_code
_entity_poly.pdbx_strand_id
1 'polypeptide(L)'
;MKNKTFSDNSCAASEVVGAIILVLIAVGAFAAIYYQVFSVPLPSPESHVKLQGYVTNDGKVVLEHVGGEPLTSYEIYVDGQLENQSNSYSWVIGECYLPNIDALKTTNDRVRITVYSNMKDGSKAIVFDGILIGKGKTSVLPIGLSILVSSLKWNTSDEDLICYPSSIIPNIYPSTFIFNWTVDNSPINRLLFPFDTNNSQIAKDYSGNKDDNGEEYNGTIIGAHWIKNGKLGGAYSFDGNDYITLPYCFASPKPDNFTVETWVNTTASSAALASFFNRTNYWELGITNGKPIWSTNANNRIKDTLGNSNLNNGMWHQIAATYDSSTGNCSIYVDGRLDKNEQGHTIGGLFGTGDIVSGYLGRVPPKSRQTIFSTGFEKSGEKNNWSENESDTVIDIKDYVDNNQSNVDRSSDKGTQSNFENEKNKDGVYDVLTEGNTGSTLLDDGFEGGDWDANWDQVSHNWGQTNSNVHSGSYAARSSDGHEGYFVSDDLDASSVTLIRVSFWYRLHETENNDFYLRYYDGSNYDFIADLGSGARDTWLHYEAFITDSQYFKSNFRLCFDASLESSNSESVHVDDVLIQKFTILLDDGFEGGDWDANWNQVSHNWGQTNSNVHSGSYAARSSDGHEGYFVSDDLDASSVTLIRVSFWYRLHETENNDFYLRYYDGSNYDFIADLGSGARDTWLHYEAFITDSQYFKSNFRLCFDASLESSNSESVHVDDVLITKKETPDANYKLDLEVQWTNVNYQLLNEEFCIYTGDLGSENIIVDAWNGSNWITVFNPLLPSQWNNVSITNWLTSPTFTIRYRDGTPTNDQTRNTWNIDAALLHLRTTQGIFDILPSTALIPYNGSYSIGGSGDFDPDYAVFNRTGIDISNYKNVTVSIWYSYKNTQSTDFLGFYYRYNHQWIPIFVNNSIQIGAGQQSNWTNAQVQLPSELNVLILQFKWRTSATNAYVAIDDLEVTGKPLPGENFTGIIDEFHIYNRVLSPEQIYQNYLCTKDGYSNTSVIVSEETANNNIWRCFVTPNNSDKDDFVFGSETLLIRPYQGGE
;
A
#
# COMPACT_ATOMS: atom_id res chain seq x y z
N MET A 1 -15.87 80.22 7.87
CA MET A 1 -14.66 80.68 8.58
C MET A 1 -13.57 79.63 8.39
N LYS A 2 -12.40 80.06 7.90
CA LYS A 2 -11.06 79.44 7.94
C LYS A 2 -10.71 78.23 7.04
N ASN A 3 -9.79 78.52 6.11
CA ASN A 3 -8.85 77.62 5.42
C ASN A 3 -7.87 76.92 6.40
N LYS A 4 -7.40 75.72 6.04
CA LYS A 4 -6.03 75.15 6.18
C LYS A 4 -6.00 73.80 5.41
N THR A 5 -5.50 73.75 4.17
CA THR A 5 -4.12 73.42 3.70
C THR A 5 -3.61 72.01 3.99
N PHE A 6 -3.31 71.31 2.89
CA PHE A 6 -2.50 70.09 2.75
C PHE A 6 -1.11 70.21 3.39
N SER A 7 -0.72 69.23 4.18
CA SER A 7 0.62 68.62 4.16
C SER A 7 0.55 67.22 4.78
N ASP A 8 1.44 66.33 4.34
CA ASP A 8 1.83 65.07 4.99
C ASP A 8 0.99 63.82 4.65
N ASN A 9 1.29 63.22 3.49
CA ASN A 9 1.21 61.77 3.27
C ASN A 9 2.11 61.28 2.11
N SER A 10 3.15 62.04 1.75
CA SER A 10 4.10 61.66 0.69
C SER A 10 5.17 60.65 1.18
N CYS A 11 5.22 60.33 2.47
CA CYS A 11 6.20 59.41 3.04
C CYS A 11 5.82 57.94 2.80
N ALA A 12 4.55 57.57 3.03
CA ALA A 12 4.08 56.19 2.88
C ALA A 12 3.97 55.74 1.41
N ALA A 13 3.63 56.64 0.49
CA ALA A 13 3.61 56.34 -0.94
C ALA A 13 5.03 56.14 -1.51
N SER A 14 6.03 56.87 -0.97
CA SER A 14 7.42 56.75 -1.41
C SER A 14 8.05 55.40 -1.06
N GLU A 15 7.73 54.83 0.10
CA GLU A 15 8.27 53.51 0.49
C GLU A 15 7.65 52.38 -0.31
N VAL A 16 6.35 52.42 -0.58
CA VAL A 16 5.67 51.39 -1.39
C VAL A 16 6.13 51.46 -2.85
N VAL A 17 6.22 52.66 -3.42
CA VAL A 17 6.73 52.83 -4.80
C VAL A 17 8.21 52.47 -4.88
N GLY A 18 9.00 52.81 -3.86
CA GLY A 18 10.40 52.41 -3.76
C GLY A 18 10.58 50.89 -3.72
N ALA A 19 9.80 50.19 -2.89
CA ALA A 19 9.82 48.74 -2.80
C ALA A 19 9.38 48.07 -4.11
N ILE A 20 8.31 48.55 -4.74
CA ILE A 20 7.83 48.02 -6.03
C ILE A 20 8.89 48.22 -7.12
N ILE A 21 9.52 49.39 -7.18
CA ILE A 21 10.60 49.65 -8.14
C ILE A 21 11.82 48.76 -7.86
N LEU A 22 12.19 48.55 -6.60
CA LEU A 22 13.30 47.67 -6.23
C LEU A 22 13.00 46.21 -6.57
N VAL A 23 11.76 45.75 -6.39
CA VAL A 23 11.31 44.42 -6.81
C VAL A 23 11.32 44.31 -8.33
N LEU A 24 10.83 45.31 -9.07
CA LEU A 24 10.85 45.28 -10.54
C LEU A 24 12.27 45.30 -11.11
N ILE A 25 13.18 46.05 -10.49
CA ILE A 25 14.61 46.05 -10.84
C ILE A 25 15.25 44.71 -10.49
N ALA A 26 14.94 44.14 -9.33
CA ALA A 26 15.45 42.82 -8.93
C ALA A 26 14.94 41.72 -9.87
N VAL A 27 13.65 41.70 -10.19
CA VAL A 27 13.05 40.76 -11.15
C VAL A 27 13.65 40.96 -12.54
N GLY A 28 13.82 42.19 -13.00
CA GLY A 28 14.49 42.50 -14.27
C GLY A 28 15.96 42.09 -14.29
N ALA A 29 16.69 42.28 -13.20
CA ALA A 29 18.09 41.87 -13.06
C ALA A 29 18.23 40.36 -12.97
N PHE A 30 17.35 39.66 -12.23
CA PHE A 30 17.31 38.20 -12.19
C PHE A 30 16.89 37.60 -13.52
N ALA A 31 15.94 38.20 -14.24
CA ALA A 31 15.57 37.79 -15.59
C ALA A 31 16.72 38.03 -16.59
N ALA A 32 17.45 39.14 -16.47
CA ALA A 32 18.62 39.42 -17.29
C ALA A 32 19.79 38.49 -16.95
N ILE A 33 20.02 38.17 -15.67
CA ILE A 33 21.01 37.16 -15.24
C ILE A 33 20.59 35.78 -15.71
N TYR A 34 19.30 35.41 -15.62
CA TYR A 34 18.77 34.18 -16.18
C TYR A 34 19.01 34.11 -17.71
N TYR A 35 18.75 35.21 -18.42
CA TYR A 35 18.91 35.28 -19.87
C TYR A 35 20.37 35.44 -20.36
N GLN A 36 21.27 35.98 -19.54
CA GLN A 36 22.68 36.24 -19.93
C GLN A 36 23.64 35.21 -19.33
N VAL A 37 23.32 34.64 -18.16
CA VAL A 37 24.17 33.68 -17.42
C VAL A 37 23.65 32.25 -17.56
N PHE A 38 22.33 32.04 -17.62
CA PHE A 38 21.71 30.71 -17.73
C PHE A 38 21.15 30.37 -19.12
N SER A 39 21.39 31.21 -20.14
CA SER A 39 21.05 30.91 -21.55
C SER A 39 22.21 30.35 -22.36
N VAL A 40 23.28 29.89 -21.70
CA VAL A 40 24.13 28.89 -22.34
C VAL A 40 23.31 27.60 -22.29
N PRO A 41 23.02 26.94 -23.43
CA PRO A 41 22.49 25.59 -23.37
C PRO A 41 23.44 24.81 -22.46
N LEU A 42 22.94 24.27 -21.34
CA LEU A 42 23.68 23.22 -20.67
C LEU A 42 23.98 22.20 -21.78
N PRO A 43 25.25 21.75 -21.94
CA PRO A 43 25.50 20.64 -22.84
C PRO A 43 24.49 19.57 -22.47
N SER A 44 23.72 19.09 -23.46
CA SER A 44 22.76 18.04 -23.24
C SER A 44 23.48 16.93 -22.45
N PRO A 45 22.91 16.42 -21.33
CA PRO A 45 23.61 15.47 -20.48
C PRO A 45 24.13 14.33 -21.34
N GLU A 46 25.41 13.96 -21.17
CA GLU A 46 26.01 12.89 -21.97
C GLU A 46 25.11 11.65 -21.90
N SER A 47 24.83 11.08 -23.07
CA SER A 47 24.02 9.87 -23.18
C SER A 47 24.79 8.74 -22.47
N HIS A 48 24.33 8.31 -21.30
CA HIS A 48 24.95 7.21 -20.54
C HIS A 48 24.60 5.86 -21.18
N VAL A 49 25.09 5.64 -22.40
CA VAL A 49 24.86 4.43 -23.21
C VAL A 49 26.20 3.74 -23.38
N LYS A 50 26.25 2.44 -23.06
CA LYS A 50 27.42 1.60 -23.27
C LYS A 50 27.15 0.67 -24.46
N LEU A 51 27.85 0.90 -25.55
CA LEU A 51 27.85 0.01 -26.71
C LEU A 51 29.15 -0.79 -26.75
N GLN A 52 29.08 -2.05 -27.17
CA GLN A 52 30.24 -2.88 -27.44
C GLN A 52 30.26 -3.24 -28.94
N GLY A 53 31.40 -3.03 -29.59
CA GLY A 53 31.67 -3.56 -30.92
C GLY A 53 32.54 -4.80 -30.86
N TYR A 54 32.19 -5.86 -31.60
CA TYR A 54 33.02 -7.05 -31.73
C TYR A 54 32.89 -7.73 -33.09
N VAL A 55 33.87 -8.61 -33.39
CA VAL A 55 33.86 -9.46 -34.59
C VAL A 55 33.57 -10.91 -34.18
N THR A 56 32.56 -11.51 -34.80
CA THR A 56 32.17 -12.92 -34.61
C THR A 56 33.19 -13.88 -35.23
N ASN A 57 33.07 -15.17 -34.92
CA ASN A 57 33.98 -16.21 -35.44
C ASN A 57 33.87 -16.43 -36.96
N ASP A 58 32.75 -16.05 -37.59
CA ASP A 58 32.56 -16.03 -39.04
C ASP A 58 32.97 -14.70 -39.70
N GLY A 59 33.50 -13.75 -38.92
CA GLY A 59 34.05 -12.47 -39.38
C GLY A 59 33.02 -11.33 -39.48
N LYS A 60 31.80 -11.50 -38.96
CA LYS A 60 30.79 -10.43 -38.98
C LYS A 60 31.06 -9.42 -37.87
N VAL A 61 30.83 -8.15 -38.18
CA VAL A 61 30.87 -7.06 -37.22
C VAL A 61 29.52 -6.96 -36.53
N VAL A 62 29.54 -6.87 -35.19
CA VAL A 62 28.36 -6.68 -34.35
C VAL A 62 28.61 -5.49 -33.45
N LEU A 63 27.62 -4.60 -33.36
CA LEU A 63 27.49 -3.63 -32.29
C LEU A 63 26.36 -4.10 -31.38
N GLU A 64 26.57 -4.09 -30.08
CA GLU A 64 25.59 -4.53 -29.10
C GLU A 64 25.43 -3.45 -28.02
N HIS A 65 24.20 -3.22 -27.59
CA HIS A 65 23.94 -2.36 -26.45
C HIS A 65 24.14 -3.15 -25.16
N VAL A 66 25.24 -2.89 -24.45
CA VAL A 66 25.68 -3.70 -23.30
C VAL A 66 25.35 -3.07 -21.95
N GLY A 67 24.83 -1.84 -21.92
CA GLY A 67 24.36 -1.21 -20.68
C GLY A 67 24.02 0.26 -20.86
N GLY A 68 23.44 0.88 -19.83
CA GLY A 68 23.03 2.29 -19.89
C GLY A 68 21.62 2.53 -20.46
N GLU A 69 21.30 3.80 -20.71
CA GLU A 69 19.99 4.25 -21.20
C GLU A 69 19.72 3.82 -22.66
N PRO A 70 18.46 3.60 -23.08
CA PRO A 70 18.12 3.38 -24.48
C PRO A 70 18.64 4.50 -25.40
N LEU A 71 19.29 4.12 -26.50
CA LEU A 71 19.76 5.08 -27.49
C LEU A 71 18.65 5.37 -28.51
N THR A 72 17.92 6.46 -28.26
CA THR A 72 16.67 6.80 -28.98
C THR A 72 16.88 7.60 -30.28
N SER A 73 18.00 8.28 -30.43
CA SER A 73 18.39 8.95 -31.67
C SER A 73 19.90 8.86 -31.89
N TYR A 74 20.31 8.29 -33.02
CA TYR A 74 21.71 7.99 -33.29
C TYR A 74 22.07 7.90 -34.76
N GLU A 75 23.36 7.99 -35.02
CA GLU A 75 24.00 7.76 -36.32
C GLU A 75 25.18 6.80 -36.18
N ILE A 76 25.30 5.84 -37.09
CA ILE A 76 26.38 4.85 -37.13
C ILE A 76 27.22 5.14 -38.37
N TYR A 77 28.52 5.28 -38.18
CA TYR A 77 29.51 5.49 -39.23
C TYR A 77 30.46 4.31 -39.33
N VAL A 78 30.77 3.90 -40.56
CA VAL A 78 31.73 2.86 -40.91
C VAL A 78 32.83 3.49 -41.76
N ASP A 79 34.08 3.44 -41.30
CA ASP A 79 35.25 4.10 -41.92
C ASP A 79 34.99 5.58 -42.31
N GLY A 80 34.19 6.27 -41.49
CA GLY A 80 33.83 7.68 -41.69
C GLY A 80 32.69 7.92 -42.69
N GLN A 81 32.05 6.88 -43.24
CA GLN A 81 30.82 6.99 -44.03
C GLN A 81 29.59 6.65 -43.20
N LEU A 82 28.51 7.41 -43.36
CA LEU A 82 27.25 7.16 -42.66
C LEU A 82 26.64 5.86 -43.17
N GLU A 83 26.44 4.91 -42.27
CA GLU A 83 25.88 3.58 -42.54
C GLU A 83 24.40 3.52 -42.18
N ASN A 84 24.04 4.06 -41.01
CA ASN A 84 22.66 4.05 -40.53
C ASN A 84 22.35 5.27 -39.65
N GLN A 85 21.08 5.68 -39.64
CA GLN A 85 20.57 6.74 -38.79
C GLN A 85 19.15 6.41 -38.33
N SER A 86 18.86 6.60 -37.05
CA SER A 86 17.53 6.45 -36.47
C SER A 86 17.19 7.64 -35.58
N ASN A 87 15.94 8.10 -35.65
CA ASN A 87 15.36 9.15 -34.80
C ASN A 87 14.05 8.71 -34.13
N SER A 88 13.67 7.43 -34.24
CA SER A 88 12.38 6.90 -33.77
C SER A 88 12.47 5.48 -33.21
N TYR A 89 13.48 4.72 -33.61
CA TYR A 89 13.79 3.42 -33.03
C TYR A 89 14.71 3.59 -31.82
N SER A 90 14.30 3.03 -30.68
CA SER A 90 15.09 3.03 -29.45
C SER A 90 15.93 1.77 -29.40
N TRP A 91 17.25 1.92 -29.52
CA TRP A 91 18.18 0.80 -29.38
C TRP A 91 18.37 0.51 -27.89
N VAL A 92 17.85 -0.62 -27.42
CA VAL A 92 17.82 -1.00 -25.98
C VAL A 92 18.86 -2.08 -25.65
N ILE A 93 19.13 -2.28 -24.35
CA ILE A 93 20.08 -3.30 -23.86
C ILE A 93 19.76 -4.69 -24.44
N GLY A 94 20.80 -5.38 -24.93
CA GLY A 94 20.72 -6.72 -25.51
C GLY A 94 20.43 -6.74 -27.02
N GLU A 95 20.00 -5.62 -27.61
CA GLU A 95 19.82 -5.55 -29.05
C GLU A 95 21.16 -5.41 -29.80
N CYS A 96 21.28 -6.13 -30.90
CA CYS A 96 22.44 -6.13 -31.77
C CYS A 96 22.15 -5.40 -33.08
N TYR A 97 23.03 -4.49 -33.47
CA TYR A 97 23.09 -3.94 -34.81
C TYR A 97 24.25 -4.57 -35.60
N LEU A 98 23.96 -5.01 -36.82
CA LEU A 98 24.93 -5.63 -37.73
C LEU A 98 25.20 -4.66 -38.89
N PRO A 99 26.30 -3.88 -38.86
CA PRO A 99 26.66 -3.02 -39.98
C PRO A 99 26.92 -3.85 -41.25
N ASN A 100 26.58 -3.32 -42.42
CA ASN A 100 26.75 -3.99 -43.70
C ASN A 100 28.22 -3.92 -44.18
N ILE A 101 29.06 -4.70 -43.52
CA ILE A 101 30.51 -4.75 -43.76
C ILE A 101 30.88 -6.15 -44.27
N ASP A 102 31.77 -6.21 -45.25
CA ASP A 102 32.37 -7.47 -45.70
C ASP A 102 33.04 -8.18 -44.51
N ALA A 103 32.81 -9.49 -44.39
CA ALA A 103 33.32 -10.25 -43.26
C ALA A 103 34.84 -10.10 -43.09
N LEU A 104 35.27 -9.67 -41.90
CA LEU A 104 36.66 -9.49 -41.47
C LEU A 104 37.25 -10.84 -41.08
N LYS A 105 37.81 -11.56 -42.07
CA LYS A 105 38.23 -12.98 -41.97
C LYS A 105 39.69 -13.16 -41.52
N THR A 106 40.49 -12.11 -41.54
CA THR A 106 41.92 -12.16 -41.21
C THR A 106 42.28 -11.08 -40.20
N THR A 107 43.37 -11.29 -39.45
CA THR A 107 43.92 -10.29 -38.51
C THR A 107 44.46 -9.03 -39.18
N ASN A 108 44.49 -8.97 -40.52
CA ASN A 108 44.83 -7.77 -41.27
C ASN A 108 43.61 -6.92 -41.60
N ASP A 109 42.42 -7.52 -41.61
CA ASP A 109 41.16 -6.86 -41.91
C ASP A 109 40.80 -5.97 -40.72
N ARG A 110 40.44 -4.72 -40.98
CA ARG A 110 40.16 -3.72 -39.94
C ARG A 110 39.12 -2.74 -40.46
N VAL A 111 38.21 -2.33 -39.59
CA VAL A 111 37.17 -1.33 -39.88
C VAL A 111 36.99 -0.44 -38.66
N ARG A 112 36.87 0.88 -38.86
CA ARG A 112 36.53 1.81 -37.77
C ARG A 112 35.04 2.01 -37.73
N ILE A 113 34.45 1.93 -36.56
CA ILE A 113 33.04 2.20 -36.32
C ILE A 113 32.92 3.33 -35.32
N THR A 114 32.09 4.32 -35.64
CA THR A 114 31.78 5.42 -34.73
C THR A 114 30.27 5.57 -34.63
N VAL A 115 29.72 5.59 -33.42
CA VAL A 115 28.30 5.81 -33.15
C VAL A 115 28.14 7.13 -32.41
N TYR A 116 27.26 7.98 -32.95
CA TYR A 116 26.89 9.26 -32.34
C TYR A 116 25.48 9.17 -31.78
N SER A 117 25.28 9.66 -30.56
CA SER A 117 23.96 10.05 -30.04
C SER A 117 23.62 11.46 -30.53
N ASN A 118 22.43 11.64 -31.10
CA ASN A 118 21.97 12.96 -31.53
C ASN A 118 21.23 13.63 -30.39
N MET A 119 21.76 14.75 -29.91
CA MET A 119 21.18 15.50 -28.81
C MET A 119 20.06 16.44 -29.29
N LYS A 120 19.16 16.81 -28.36
CA LYS A 120 18.03 17.72 -28.65
C LYS A 120 18.45 19.12 -29.13
N ASP A 121 19.67 19.53 -28.80
CA ASP A 121 20.27 20.81 -29.22
C ASP A 121 20.94 20.76 -30.61
N GLY A 122 20.90 19.59 -31.28
CA GLY A 122 21.50 19.35 -32.59
C GLY A 122 22.99 18.99 -32.55
N SER A 123 23.61 18.90 -31.35
CA SER A 123 24.97 18.40 -31.17
C SER A 123 25.02 16.86 -31.25
N LYS A 124 26.22 16.33 -31.49
CA LYS A 124 26.49 14.88 -31.56
C LYS A 124 27.49 14.50 -30.48
N ALA A 125 27.16 13.49 -29.68
CA ALA A 125 28.06 12.92 -28.68
C ALA A 125 28.50 11.52 -29.13
N ILE A 126 29.80 11.23 -29.11
CA ILE A 126 30.31 9.90 -29.43
C ILE A 126 29.94 8.96 -28.28
N VAL A 127 29.14 7.94 -28.55
CA VAL A 127 28.79 6.88 -27.58
C VAL A 127 29.57 5.59 -27.85
N PHE A 128 30.18 5.47 -29.03
CA PHE A 128 31.12 4.40 -29.36
C PHE A 128 32.10 4.89 -30.45
N ASP A 129 33.40 4.68 -30.28
CA ASP A 129 34.39 4.82 -31.36
C ASP A 129 35.45 3.74 -31.20
N GLY A 130 35.54 2.84 -32.19
CA GLY A 130 36.41 1.68 -32.10
C GLY A 130 36.86 1.16 -33.45
N ILE A 131 38.10 0.68 -33.52
CA ILE A 131 38.63 -0.07 -34.67
C ILE A 131 38.48 -1.56 -34.39
N LEU A 132 37.61 -2.21 -35.14
CA LEU A 132 37.36 -3.65 -35.06
C LEU A 132 38.28 -4.39 -36.03
N ILE A 133 38.98 -5.39 -35.54
CA ILE A 133 39.97 -6.18 -36.29
C ILE A 133 39.43 -7.59 -36.50
N GLY A 134 39.56 -8.10 -37.73
CA GLY A 134 39.16 -9.46 -38.07
C GLY A 134 39.89 -10.49 -37.22
N LYS A 135 39.16 -11.51 -36.77
CA LYS A 135 39.78 -12.63 -36.05
C LYS A 135 40.27 -13.64 -37.06
N GLY A 136 41.59 -13.86 -37.10
CA GLY A 136 42.14 -15.06 -37.73
C GLY A 136 41.44 -16.28 -37.16
N LYS A 137 41.06 -17.23 -38.03
CA LYS A 137 40.24 -18.38 -37.66
C LYS A 137 40.93 -19.22 -36.57
N THR A 138 40.58 -19.03 -35.30
CA THR A 138 40.97 -19.93 -34.19
C THR A 138 40.00 -19.94 -33.02
N SER A 139 39.84 -21.17 -32.52
CA SER A 139 39.20 -21.71 -31.32
C SER A 139 37.72 -21.39 -31.07
N VAL A 140 36.90 -22.42 -31.32
CA VAL A 140 35.61 -22.67 -30.66
C VAL A 140 35.77 -22.38 -29.16
N LEU A 141 34.89 -21.54 -28.60
CA LEU A 141 34.79 -21.35 -27.15
C LEU A 141 34.63 -22.72 -26.48
N PRO A 142 35.29 -23.00 -25.35
CA PRO A 142 35.08 -24.26 -24.64
C PRO A 142 33.59 -24.39 -24.29
N ILE A 143 32.94 -25.38 -24.87
CA ILE A 143 31.56 -25.73 -24.53
C ILE A 143 31.58 -26.24 -23.08
N GLY A 144 30.76 -25.68 -22.20
CA GLY A 144 30.67 -26.08 -20.79
C GLY A 144 31.46 -25.23 -19.78
N LEU A 145 31.79 -23.98 -20.08
CA LEU A 145 32.28 -22.99 -19.11
C LEU A 145 31.32 -21.79 -19.02
N SER A 146 31.38 -20.99 -17.96
CA SER A 146 30.78 -19.65 -17.94
C SER A 146 31.70 -18.64 -18.65
N ILE A 147 31.12 -17.64 -19.31
CA ILE A 147 31.88 -16.59 -20.01
C ILE A 147 32.16 -15.47 -19.02
N LEU A 148 33.43 -15.13 -18.80
CA LEU A 148 33.86 -13.94 -18.07
C LEU A 148 34.62 -13.01 -19.02
N VAL A 149 34.14 -11.78 -19.18
CA VAL A 149 34.75 -10.78 -20.06
C VAL A 149 34.79 -9.42 -19.38
N SER A 150 35.78 -8.61 -19.72
CA SER A 150 35.79 -7.17 -19.42
C SER A 150 35.01 -6.41 -20.52
N SER A 151 34.38 -5.30 -20.16
CA SER A 151 33.44 -4.57 -21.02
C SER A 151 34.06 -4.07 -22.35
N LEU A 152 35.36 -3.76 -22.37
CA LEU A 152 36.15 -3.37 -23.54
C LEU A 152 37.14 -4.46 -23.99
N LYS A 153 37.24 -5.59 -23.27
CA LYS A 153 38.11 -6.75 -23.55
C LYS A 153 39.61 -6.47 -23.41
N TRP A 154 40.00 -5.37 -22.76
CA TRP A 154 41.40 -5.03 -22.51
C TRP A 154 41.89 -5.57 -21.16
N ASN A 155 40.97 -5.98 -20.29
CA ASN A 155 41.20 -6.40 -18.92
C ASN A 155 41.94 -5.33 -18.10
N THR A 156 41.52 -4.07 -18.20
CA THR A 156 42.05 -2.94 -17.43
C THR A 156 41.13 -2.56 -16.26
N SER A 157 41.64 -1.77 -15.31
CA SER A 157 40.94 -1.45 -14.05
C SER A 157 39.81 -0.42 -14.20
N ASP A 158 39.56 0.07 -15.41
CA ASP A 158 38.49 1.00 -15.77
C ASP A 158 37.34 0.29 -16.51
N GLU A 159 37.35 -1.05 -16.52
CA GLU A 159 36.34 -1.87 -17.19
C GLU A 159 35.47 -2.63 -16.19
N ASP A 160 34.17 -2.72 -16.50
CA ASP A 160 33.26 -3.61 -15.79
C ASP A 160 33.56 -5.06 -16.20
N LEU A 161 33.43 -6.00 -15.27
CA LEU A 161 33.52 -7.43 -15.55
C LEU A 161 32.12 -8.01 -15.62
N ILE A 162 31.84 -8.77 -16.66
CA ILE A 162 30.52 -9.32 -16.92
C ILE A 162 30.63 -10.83 -17.05
N CYS A 163 29.78 -11.55 -16.32
CA CYS A 163 29.67 -13.00 -16.42
C CYS A 163 28.33 -13.42 -17.05
N TYR A 164 28.40 -14.31 -18.05
CA TYR A 164 27.26 -14.90 -18.72
C TYR A 164 27.26 -16.43 -18.62
N PRO A 165 26.09 -17.08 -18.40
CA PRO A 165 25.94 -18.52 -18.41
C PRO A 165 25.78 -19.12 -19.81
N SER A 166 25.75 -18.31 -20.87
CA SER A 166 25.31 -18.70 -22.23
C SER A 166 26.11 -19.82 -22.92
N SER A 167 27.32 -20.13 -22.46
CA SER A 167 28.12 -21.27 -22.96
C SER A 167 28.06 -22.52 -22.08
N ILE A 168 27.29 -22.49 -20.98
CA ILE A 168 27.02 -23.64 -20.13
C ILE A 168 25.99 -24.53 -20.84
N ILE A 169 26.24 -25.84 -20.83
CA ILE A 169 25.24 -26.85 -21.20
C ILE A 169 24.87 -27.59 -19.91
N PRO A 170 23.80 -27.20 -19.21
CA PRO A 170 23.37 -27.86 -18.00
C PRO A 170 22.76 -29.23 -18.32
N ASN A 171 22.84 -30.16 -17.38
CA ASN A 171 22.11 -31.42 -17.35
C ASN A 171 20.65 -31.25 -16.87
N ILE A 172 20.28 -30.05 -16.43
CA ILE A 172 18.93 -29.68 -16.02
C ILE A 172 18.38 -28.56 -16.93
N TYR A 173 17.08 -28.27 -16.83
CA TYR A 173 16.49 -27.05 -17.39
C TYR A 173 16.50 -25.97 -16.30
N PRO A 174 17.49 -25.06 -16.27
CA PRO A 174 17.59 -24.09 -15.20
C PRO A 174 16.47 -23.04 -15.28
N SER A 175 15.87 -22.75 -14.13
CA SER A 175 15.05 -21.56 -13.89
C SER A 175 15.91 -20.36 -13.53
N THR A 176 17.05 -20.60 -12.88
CA THR A 176 17.99 -19.54 -12.45
C THR A 176 19.45 -19.97 -12.56
N PHE A 177 20.36 -19.00 -12.49
CA PHE A 177 21.79 -19.21 -12.35
C PHE A 177 22.34 -18.41 -11.17
N ILE A 178 23.00 -19.12 -10.25
CA ILE A 178 23.59 -18.52 -9.04
C ILE A 178 25.05 -18.17 -9.34
N PHE A 179 25.45 -16.91 -9.13
CA PHE A 179 26.81 -16.42 -9.38
C PHE A 179 27.59 -16.25 -8.07
N ASN A 180 28.77 -16.88 -8.00
CA ASN A 180 29.74 -16.68 -6.92
C ASN A 180 31.05 -16.13 -7.49
N TRP A 181 31.36 -14.88 -7.14
CA TRP A 181 32.55 -14.18 -7.59
C TRP A 181 33.71 -14.33 -6.61
N THR A 182 34.90 -14.54 -7.15
CA THR A 182 36.14 -14.57 -6.38
C THR A 182 37.15 -13.58 -6.95
N VAL A 183 37.86 -12.91 -6.04
CA VAL A 183 39.03 -12.07 -6.34
C VAL A 183 40.23 -12.64 -5.60
N ASP A 184 41.31 -12.92 -6.33
CA ASP A 184 42.54 -13.54 -5.80
C ASP A 184 42.24 -14.83 -5.01
N ASN A 185 41.31 -15.65 -5.53
CA ASN A 185 40.76 -16.88 -4.95
C ASN A 185 39.96 -16.72 -3.65
N SER A 186 39.60 -15.50 -3.25
CA SER A 186 38.76 -15.25 -2.09
C SER A 186 37.34 -14.85 -2.55
N PRO A 187 36.27 -15.48 -2.02
CA PRO A 187 34.90 -15.06 -2.30
C PRO A 187 34.65 -13.62 -1.86
N ILE A 188 33.91 -12.85 -2.65
CA ILE A 188 33.54 -11.47 -2.28
C ILE A 188 32.38 -11.40 -1.27
N ASN A 189 31.52 -12.42 -1.26
CA ASN A 189 30.46 -12.62 -0.28
C ASN A 189 30.99 -13.40 0.93
N ARG A 190 30.51 -13.03 2.12
CA ARG A 190 30.64 -13.83 3.35
C ARG A 190 29.50 -14.82 3.50
N LEU A 191 28.29 -14.40 3.15
CA LEU A 191 27.10 -15.26 2.98
C LEU A 191 26.46 -14.93 1.63
N LEU A 192 26.04 -15.98 0.93
CA LEU A 192 25.35 -15.92 -0.35
C LEU A 192 24.16 -16.88 -0.30
N PHE A 193 22.99 -16.37 0.07
CA PHE A 193 21.74 -17.12 0.14
C PHE A 193 20.76 -16.67 -0.96
N PRO A 194 20.81 -17.28 -2.15
CA PRO A 194 19.88 -16.99 -3.24
C PRO A 194 18.49 -17.63 -3.05
N PHE A 195 18.35 -18.55 -2.10
CA PHE A 195 17.08 -19.27 -1.81
C PHE A 195 16.41 -20.02 -2.99
N ASP A 196 17.09 -20.15 -4.12
CA ASP A 196 16.60 -20.82 -5.31
C ASP A 196 16.21 -22.29 -5.15
N THR A 197 16.82 -23.04 -4.23
CA THR A 197 16.52 -24.48 -4.05
C THR A 197 15.46 -24.70 -2.98
N ASN A 198 14.41 -25.43 -3.33
CA ASN A 198 13.37 -25.90 -2.43
C ASN A 198 13.94 -26.83 -1.37
N ASN A 199 14.02 -26.34 -0.14
CA ASN A 199 14.46 -27.11 1.02
C ASN A 199 13.70 -26.66 2.26
N SER A 200 13.20 -27.60 3.06
CA SER A 200 12.44 -27.26 4.27
C SER A 200 13.29 -27.24 5.55
N GLN A 201 14.59 -27.54 5.45
CA GLN A 201 15.48 -27.71 6.59
C GLN A 201 16.75 -26.88 6.52
N ILE A 202 17.32 -26.71 5.32
CA ILE A 202 18.63 -26.10 5.12
C ILE A 202 18.55 -25.02 4.03
N ALA A 203 18.88 -23.79 4.39
CA ALA A 203 19.17 -22.72 3.46
C ALA A 203 20.67 -22.78 3.11
N LYS A 204 20.98 -23.14 1.86
CA LYS A 204 22.36 -23.41 1.43
C LYS A 204 23.13 -22.11 1.12
N ASP A 205 24.34 -21.98 1.65
CA ASP A 205 25.29 -20.90 1.31
C ASP A 205 26.08 -21.28 0.05
N TYR A 206 26.06 -20.39 -0.94
CA TYR A 206 26.77 -20.58 -2.20
C TYR A 206 28.11 -19.82 -2.24
N SER A 207 28.49 -19.12 -1.15
CA SER A 207 29.73 -18.35 -1.11
C SER A 207 30.99 -19.24 -1.15
N GLY A 208 30.86 -20.49 -0.72
CA GLY A 208 31.96 -21.44 -0.59
C GLY A 208 32.83 -21.22 0.64
N ASN A 209 32.47 -20.26 1.50
CA ASN A 209 33.13 -20.07 2.78
C ASN A 209 32.76 -21.18 3.77
N LYS A 210 33.67 -21.42 4.72
CA LYS A 210 33.54 -22.44 5.75
C LYS A 210 33.92 -21.90 7.11
N ASP A 211 33.35 -22.49 8.15
CA ASP A 211 33.73 -22.24 9.53
C ASP A 211 35.10 -22.87 9.85
N ASP A 212 35.59 -22.65 11.07
CA ASP A 212 36.87 -23.18 11.54
C ASP A 212 36.90 -24.73 11.60
N ASN A 213 35.75 -25.39 11.57
CA ASN A 213 35.60 -26.84 11.53
C ASN A 213 35.50 -27.39 10.10
N GLY A 214 35.46 -26.53 9.08
CA GLY A 214 35.31 -26.89 7.68
C GLY A 214 33.87 -27.14 7.23
N GLU A 215 32.88 -26.76 8.03
CA GLU A 215 31.46 -26.79 7.70
C GLU A 215 31.05 -25.54 6.90
N GLU A 216 30.15 -25.70 5.95
CA GLU A 216 29.60 -24.58 5.17
C GLU A 216 28.72 -23.68 6.05
N TYR A 217 28.64 -22.39 5.74
CA TYR A 217 27.80 -21.44 6.45
C TYR A 217 26.31 -21.54 6.10
N ASN A 218 25.77 -22.77 6.07
CA ASN A 218 24.37 -23.03 5.78
C ASN A 218 23.46 -22.56 6.94
N GLY A 219 22.29 -22.02 6.60
CA GLY A 219 21.24 -21.67 7.55
C GLY A 219 20.30 -22.85 7.85
N THR A 220 19.74 -22.89 9.05
CA THR A 220 18.69 -23.85 9.43
C THR A 220 17.33 -23.20 9.33
N ILE A 221 16.41 -23.84 8.59
CA ILE A 221 15.05 -23.34 8.35
C ILE A 221 14.12 -23.88 9.42
N ILE A 222 13.38 -22.99 10.07
CA ILE A 222 12.36 -23.32 11.07
C ILE A 222 11.06 -22.66 10.64
N GLY A 223 10.12 -23.47 10.15
CA GLY A 223 8.76 -23.05 9.77
C GLY A 223 8.67 -22.34 8.41
N ALA A 224 9.64 -21.50 8.05
CA ALA A 224 9.62 -20.72 6.81
C ALA A 224 9.37 -21.61 5.59
N HIS A 225 8.42 -21.20 4.75
CA HIS A 225 7.95 -22.00 3.63
C HIS A 225 8.58 -21.53 2.32
N TRP A 226 9.25 -22.45 1.61
CA TRP A 226 9.83 -22.15 0.30
C TRP A 226 8.73 -21.94 -0.75
N ILE A 227 8.84 -20.88 -1.54
CA ILE A 227 7.92 -20.57 -2.64
C ILE A 227 8.67 -20.54 -3.96
N LYS A 228 7.96 -20.90 -5.04
CA LYS A 228 8.55 -21.05 -6.38
C LYS A 228 8.75 -19.76 -7.15
N ASN A 229 8.01 -18.71 -6.80
CA ASN A 229 8.03 -17.42 -7.50
C ASN A 229 8.59 -16.34 -6.57
N GLY A 230 9.89 -16.45 -6.26
CA GLY A 230 10.68 -15.42 -5.61
C GLY A 230 10.93 -14.23 -6.54
N LYS A 231 11.79 -13.31 -6.08
CA LYS A 231 12.30 -12.25 -6.94
C LYS A 231 13.19 -12.83 -8.04
N LEU A 232 14.06 -13.76 -7.67
CA LEU A 232 14.83 -14.58 -8.60
C LEU A 232 14.58 -16.04 -8.21
N GLY A 233 13.99 -16.81 -9.13
CA GLY A 233 13.71 -18.22 -8.86
C GLY A 233 12.88 -18.43 -7.60
N GLY A 234 13.46 -19.06 -6.58
CA GLY A 234 12.77 -19.42 -5.34
C GLY A 234 13.02 -18.45 -4.19
N ALA A 235 12.08 -18.33 -3.24
CA ALA A 235 12.24 -17.50 -2.05
C ALA A 235 11.63 -18.17 -0.80
N TYR A 236 11.82 -17.59 0.40
CA TYR A 236 11.15 -18.07 1.61
C TYR A 236 10.10 -17.08 2.10
N SER A 237 8.91 -17.60 2.39
CA SER A 237 7.82 -16.90 3.06
C SER A 237 7.86 -17.14 4.57
N PHE A 238 7.55 -16.11 5.34
CA PHE A 238 7.58 -16.07 6.80
C PHE A 238 6.21 -15.63 7.34
N ASP A 239 5.71 -16.32 8.37
CA ASP A 239 4.41 -16.08 8.99
C ASP A 239 4.46 -15.33 10.35
N GLY A 240 5.64 -14.85 10.75
CA GLY A 240 5.86 -14.20 12.04
C GLY A 240 6.23 -15.15 13.20
N ASN A 241 6.25 -16.46 13.00
CA ASN A 241 6.89 -17.43 13.92
C ASN A 241 8.10 -18.13 13.27
N ASP A 242 8.15 -18.09 11.94
CA ASP A 242 9.20 -18.65 11.11
C ASP A 242 10.53 -17.92 11.23
N TYR A 243 11.64 -18.64 11.02
CA TYR A 243 12.96 -18.03 10.89
C TYR A 243 13.97 -18.96 10.19
N ILE A 244 15.02 -18.35 9.64
CA ILE A 244 16.21 -19.05 9.15
C ILE A 244 17.40 -18.61 10.00
N THR A 245 18.20 -19.55 10.51
CA THR A 245 19.40 -19.19 11.29
C THR A 245 20.51 -18.67 10.39
N LEU A 246 21.24 -17.66 10.87
CA LEU A 246 22.47 -17.16 10.26
C LEU A 246 23.68 -17.63 11.08
N PRO A 247 24.60 -18.44 10.53
CA PRO A 247 25.85 -18.72 11.21
C PRO A 247 26.73 -17.47 11.30
N TYR A 248 27.58 -17.40 12.32
CA TYR A 248 28.54 -16.31 12.45
C TYR A 248 29.55 -16.35 11.30
N CYS A 249 29.57 -15.29 10.48
CA CYS A 249 30.29 -15.29 9.20
C CYS A 249 31.46 -14.31 9.13
N PHE A 250 31.79 -13.59 10.21
CA PHE A 250 32.89 -12.61 10.21
C PHE A 250 34.20 -13.22 10.75
N ALA A 251 35.34 -12.73 10.27
CA ALA A 251 36.66 -13.20 10.75
C ALA A 251 37.05 -12.63 12.13
N SER A 252 36.48 -11.50 12.51
CA SER A 252 36.72 -10.81 13.78
C SER A 252 35.41 -10.73 14.57
N PRO A 253 35.40 -10.89 15.90
CA PRO A 253 34.25 -10.61 16.78
C PRO A 253 33.86 -9.13 16.84
N LYS A 254 34.63 -8.26 16.16
CA LYS A 254 34.30 -6.86 15.95
C LYS A 254 34.66 -6.48 14.52
N PRO A 255 33.75 -6.65 13.55
CA PRO A 255 34.03 -6.29 12.17
C PRO A 255 34.13 -4.76 12.03
N ASP A 256 34.99 -4.31 11.12
CA ASP A 256 35.22 -2.88 10.91
C ASP A 256 34.20 -2.31 9.91
N ASN A 257 33.94 -3.05 8.84
CA ASN A 257 33.17 -2.62 7.67
C ASN A 257 32.36 -3.79 7.11
N PHE A 258 31.10 -3.55 6.73
CA PHE A 258 30.27 -4.58 6.09
C PHE A 258 29.04 -4.02 5.37
N THR A 259 28.43 -4.86 4.53
CA THR A 259 27.16 -4.60 3.82
C THR A 259 26.24 -5.80 3.96
N VAL A 260 24.95 -5.56 4.17
CA VAL A 260 23.87 -6.55 4.11
C VAL A 260 22.93 -6.14 2.99
N GLU A 261 22.52 -7.09 2.15
CA GLU A 261 21.65 -6.84 0.99
C GLU A 261 20.61 -7.96 0.88
N THR A 262 19.36 -7.62 0.55
CA THR A 262 18.29 -8.61 0.35
C THR A 262 17.11 -8.01 -0.42
N TRP A 263 16.35 -8.85 -1.10
CA TRP A 263 15.02 -8.51 -1.62
C TRP A 263 13.95 -8.85 -0.58
N VAL A 264 12.98 -7.96 -0.39
CA VAL A 264 11.85 -8.15 0.53
C VAL A 264 10.52 -7.81 -0.14
N ASN A 265 9.49 -8.60 0.14
CA ASN A 265 8.10 -8.27 -0.19
C ASN A 265 7.25 -8.42 1.08
N THR A 266 6.60 -7.34 1.51
CA THR A 266 5.85 -7.33 2.77
C THR A 266 4.82 -6.20 2.82
N THR A 267 3.82 -6.38 3.69
CA THR A 267 2.87 -5.33 4.11
C THR A 267 3.05 -4.96 5.59
N ALA A 268 4.04 -5.56 6.26
CA ALA A 268 4.32 -5.30 7.67
C ALA A 268 4.79 -3.86 7.88
N SER A 269 4.14 -3.15 8.81
CA SER A 269 4.53 -1.78 9.15
C SER A 269 5.68 -1.74 10.17
N SER A 270 5.91 -2.82 10.91
CA SER A 270 7.06 -2.97 11.80
C SER A 270 7.50 -4.43 11.80
N ALA A 271 8.79 -4.71 11.60
CA ALA A 271 9.32 -6.07 11.63
C ALA A 271 10.86 -6.13 11.65
N ALA A 272 11.46 -7.20 12.16
CA ALA A 272 12.89 -7.48 11.95
C ALA A 272 13.12 -8.43 10.77
N LEU A 273 13.82 -7.96 9.74
CA LEU A 273 14.15 -8.73 8.55
C LEU A 273 15.32 -9.68 8.81
N ALA A 274 16.41 -9.15 9.37
CA ALA A 274 17.60 -9.91 9.70
C ALA A 274 18.33 -9.29 10.90
N SER A 275 18.97 -10.13 11.72
CA SER A 275 19.77 -9.65 12.86
C SER A 275 20.90 -10.62 13.21
N PHE A 276 22.01 -10.09 13.73
CA PHE A 276 22.96 -10.89 14.52
C PHE A 276 22.74 -10.56 16.00
N PHE A 277 22.25 -11.55 16.76
CA PHE A 277 21.91 -11.51 18.19
C PHE A 277 20.87 -10.51 18.68
N ASN A 278 20.97 -9.22 18.36
CA ASN A 278 19.95 -8.18 18.50
C ASN A 278 20.61 -6.81 18.26
N ARG A 279 19.78 -5.77 18.14
CA ARG A 279 20.22 -4.37 18.05
C ARG A 279 21.15 -3.89 19.18
N THR A 280 21.11 -4.50 20.37
CA THR A 280 21.93 -4.08 21.53
C THR A 280 23.33 -4.68 21.52
N ASN A 281 23.59 -5.76 20.79
CA ASN A 281 24.90 -6.40 20.75
C ASN A 281 25.61 -6.21 19.42
N TYR A 282 24.88 -6.19 18.30
CA TYR A 282 25.44 -6.08 16.95
C TYR A 282 24.53 -5.21 16.08
N TRP A 283 23.72 -5.82 15.21
CA TRP A 283 22.92 -5.12 14.23
C TRP A 283 21.58 -5.80 14.01
N GLU A 284 20.63 -4.99 13.56
CA GLU A 284 19.29 -5.40 13.15
C GLU A 284 18.88 -4.56 11.94
N LEU A 285 18.55 -5.24 10.84
CA LEU A 285 17.87 -4.66 9.69
C LEU A 285 16.38 -4.96 9.83
N GLY A 286 15.55 -3.93 9.77
CA GLY A 286 14.11 -4.06 9.96
C GLY A 286 13.29 -3.05 9.20
N ILE A 287 12.00 -3.05 9.51
CA ILE A 287 10.99 -2.11 9.05
C ILE A 287 10.37 -1.46 10.28
N THR A 288 10.09 -0.16 10.22
CA THR A 288 9.35 0.58 11.24
C THR A 288 8.54 1.70 10.58
N ASN A 289 7.27 1.83 10.94
CA ASN A 289 6.30 2.70 10.27
C ASN A 289 6.33 2.54 8.73
N GLY A 290 6.49 1.30 8.26
CA GLY A 290 6.57 0.95 6.84
C GLY A 290 7.91 1.27 6.16
N LYS A 291 8.92 1.78 6.88
CA LYS A 291 10.20 2.26 6.32
C LYS A 291 11.39 1.44 6.82
N PRO A 292 12.53 1.37 6.09
CA PRO A 292 13.67 0.61 6.57
C PRO A 292 14.30 1.26 7.79
N ILE A 293 14.72 0.42 8.74
CA ILE A 293 15.53 0.82 9.89
C ILE A 293 16.81 -0.02 9.91
N TRP A 294 17.94 0.67 10.03
CA TRP A 294 19.25 0.07 10.22
C TRP A 294 19.76 0.38 11.62
N SER A 295 19.67 -0.62 12.50
CA SER A 295 20.10 -0.51 13.90
C SER A 295 21.50 -1.08 14.04
N THR A 296 22.42 -0.30 14.59
CA THR A 296 23.84 -0.64 14.67
C THR A 296 24.41 -0.38 16.04
N ASN A 297 25.25 -1.28 16.55
CA ASN A 297 26.05 -1.05 17.74
C ASN A 297 27.54 -0.99 17.37
N ALA A 298 28.17 0.16 17.61
CA ALA A 298 29.62 0.30 17.60
C ALA A 298 30.09 0.96 18.90
N ASN A 299 31.22 0.50 19.45
CA ASN A 299 31.75 0.97 20.73
C ASN A 299 30.73 0.94 21.90
N ASN A 300 29.84 -0.07 21.94
CA ASN A 300 28.75 -0.20 22.92
C ASN A 300 27.75 0.96 22.90
N ARG A 301 27.62 1.66 21.76
CA ARG A 301 26.61 2.67 21.53
C ARG A 301 25.69 2.20 20.41
N ILE A 302 24.39 2.24 20.67
CA ILE A 302 23.37 1.87 19.69
C ILE A 302 22.99 3.11 18.88
N LYS A 303 22.81 2.93 17.58
CA LYS A 303 22.31 3.93 16.65
C LYS A 303 21.29 3.30 15.72
N ASP A 304 20.11 3.91 15.70
CA ASP A 304 19.04 3.60 14.76
C ASP A 304 19.06 4.64 13.65
N THR A 305 19.29 4.19 12.41
CA THR A 305 19.23 5.00 11.19
C THR A 305 17.93 4.68 10.49
N LEU A 306 17.07 5.69 10.31
CA LEU A 306 15.75 5.54 9.68
C LEU A 306 15.81 5.99 8.21
N GLY A 307 15.32 5.12 7.34
CA GLY A 307 15.08 5.40 5.94
C GLY A 307 13.79 6.19 5.70
N ASN A 308 13.57 6.57 4.44
CA ASN A 308 12.47 7.42 4.01
C ASN A 308 11.43 6.66 3.17
N SER A 309 11.89 5.68 2.38
CA SER A 309 11.09 4.92 1.42
C SER A 309 10.16 3.92 2.12
N ASN A 310 8.95 3.76 1.58
CA ASN A 310 7.99 2.77 2.07
C ASN A 310 8.28 1.40 1.46
N LEU A 311 8.29 0.37 2.30
CA LEU A 311 8.54 -1.04 1.96
C LEU A 311 7.30 -1.92 2.14
N ASN A 312 6.27 -1.40 2.84
CA ASN A 312 5.09 -2.15 3.27
C ASN A 312 3.94 -2.11 2.25
N ASN A 313 4.25 -1.96 0.97
CA ASN A 313 3.26 -1.83 -0.12
C ASN A 313 2.96 -3.16 -0.84
N GLY A 314 3.46 -4.30 -0.32
CA GLY A 314 3.28 -5.62 -0.93
C GLY A 314 4.05 -5.82 -2.25
N MET A 315 4.96 -4.91 -2.61
CA MET A 315 5.84 -5.05 -3.77
C MET A 315 7.24 -5.50 -3.35
N TRP A 316 8.00 -6.05 -4.30
CA TRP A 316 9.40 -6.39 -4.09
C TRP A 316 10.27 -5.13 -4.05
N HIS A 317 11.00 -4.96 -2.96
CA HIS A 317 12.01 -3.92 -2.79
C HIS A 317 13.37 -4.53 -2.49
N GLN A 318 14.42 -4.00 -3.10
CA GLN A 318 15.78 -4.35 -2.73
C GLN A 318 16.24 -3.41 -1.61
N ILE A 319 16.76 -3.96 -0.52
CA ILE A 319 17.32 -3.17 0.58
C ILE A 319 18.78 -3.54 0.76
N ALA A 320 19.64 -2.52 0.78
CA ALA A 320 21.03 -2.68 1.20
C ALA A 320 21.35 -1.73 2.36
N ALA A 321 22.04 -2.23 3.38
CA ALA A 321 22.49 -1.45 4.53
C ALA A 321 23.99 -1.62 4.74
N THR A 322 24.69 -0.51 4.96
CA THR A 322 26.16 -0.50 5.11
C THR A 322 26.59 0.13 6.43
N TYR A 323 27.74 -0.32 6.92
CA TYR A 323 28.47 0.34 8.01
C TYR A 323 29.95 0.49 7.64
N ASP A 324 30.46 1.72 7.77
CA ASP A 324 31.86 2.08 7.53
C ASP A 324 32.49 2.67 8.80
N SER A 325 33.35 1.91 9.49
CA SER A 325 34.06 2.41 10.67
C SER A 325 35.01 3.56 10.37
N SER A 326 35.57 3.67 9.16
CA SER A 326 36.54 4.71 8.81
C SER A 326 35.92 6.11 8.77
N THR A 327 34.61 6.18 8.51
CA THR A 327 33.82 7.41 8.51
C THR A 327 32.83 7.48 9.67
N GLY A 328 32.47 6.33 10.26
CA GLY A 328 31.38 6.19 11.24
C GLY A 328 29.99 6.21 10.60
N ASN A 329 29.90 6.06 9.27
CA ASN A 329 28.66 6.19 8.52
C ASN A 329 27.83 4.90 8.53
N CYS A 330 26.52 5.09 8.60
CA CYS A 330 25.49 4.08 8.43
C CYS A 330 24.62 4.52 7.24
N SER A 331 24.54 3.69 6.20
CA SER A 331 23.76 4.01 5.00
C SER A 331 22.70 2.95 4.71
N ILE A 332 21.57 3.39 4.15
CA ILE A 332 20.46 2.58 3.68
C ILE A 332 20.22 2.92 2.22
N TYR A 333 20.05 1.90 1.39
CA TYR A 333 19.69 2.00 0.00
C TYR A 333 18.40 1.21 -0.21
N VAL A 334 17.50 1.76 -1.02
CA VAL A 334 16.26 1.10 -1.45
C VAL A 334 16.21 1.14 -2.97
N ASP A 335 15.98 0.00 -3.58
CA ASP A 335 15.91 -0.19 -5.05
C ASP A 335 17.15 0.38 -5.77
N GLY A 336 18.33 0.05 -5.24
CA GLY A 336 19.62 0.49 -5.76
C GLY A 336 19.97 1.96 -5.49
N ARG A 337 19.09 2.76 -4.89
CA ARG A 337 19.30 4.20 -4.67
C ARG A 337 19.54 4.52 -3.20
N LEU A 338 20.40 5.50 -2.92
CA LEU A 338 20.67 5.97 -1.55
C LEU A 338 19.39 6.56 -0.95
N ASP A 339 18.87 5.93 0.10
CA ASP A 339 17.68 6.37 0.82
C ASP A 339 18.05 7.17 2.07
N LYS A 340 19.13 6.76 2.76
CA LYS A 340 19.66 7.47 3.93
C LYS A 340 21.17 7.28 4.07
N ASN A 341 21.87 8.34 4.46
CA ASN A 341 23.24 8.27 4.98
C ASN A 341 23.35 9.15 6.23
N GLU A 342 23.93 8.62 7.30
CA GLU A 342 24.17 9.37 8.53
C GLU A 342 25.47 8.92 9.19
N GLN A 343 26.26 9.86 9.72
CA GLN A 343 27.35 9.55 10.62
C GLN A 343 26.79 9.12 11.98
N GLY A 344 26.45 7.84 12.08
CA GLY A 344 25.82 7.22 13.24
C GLY A 344 26.75 7.02 14.43
N HIS A 345 28.04 6.82 14.14
CA HIS A 345 29.06 6.46 15.13
C HIS A 345 30.32 7.32 15.00
N THR A 346 31.20 7.25 15.99
CA THR A 346 32.51 7.91 15.94
C THR A 346 33.43 7.22 14.94
N ILE A 347 34.22 8.00 14.20
CA ILE A 347 35.30 7.50 13.33
C ILE A 347 36.20 6.53 14.09
N GLY A 348 36.46 5.36 13.49
CA GLY A 348 37.21 4.24 14.05
C GLY A 348 36.40 3.35 15.00
N GLY A 349 35.08 3.50 15.08
CA GLY A 349 34.23 2.67 15.93
C GLY A 349 34.16 1.23 15.46
N LEU A 350 34.68 0.30 16.26
CA LEU A 350 34.57 -1.13 15.95
C LEU A 350 33.17 -1.62 16.27
N PHE A 351 32.64 -2.47 15.39
CA PHE A 351 31.27 -2.94 15.46
C PHE A 351 31.09 -4.05 16.51
N GLY A 352 29.94 -4.06 17.18
CA GLY A 352 29.53 -5.11 18.10
C GLY A 352 30.18 -5.08 19.49
N THR A 353 29.60 -5.85 20.41
CA THR A 353 30.09 -6.01 21.80
C THR A 353 31.34 -6.88 21.89
N GLY A 354 31.63 -7.71 20.88
CA GLY A 354 32.70 -8.71 20.88
C GLY A 354 32.21 -10.15 21.09
N ASP A 355 30.89 -10.36 21.20
CA ASP A 355 30.29 -11.68 21.31
C ASP A 355 30.30 -12.39 19.94
N ILE A 356 30.56 -13.70 19.92
CA ILE A 356 30.45 -14.55 18.71
C ILE A 356 29.16 -15.35 18.83
N VAL A 357 28.16 -14.99 18.04
CA VAL A 357 26.78 -15.47 18.19
C VAL A 357 26.10 -15.54 16.83
N SER A 358 25.23 -16.54 16.65
CA SER A 358 24.44 -16.70 15.43
C SER A 358 23.36 -15.61 15.31
N GLY A 359 22.98 -15.32 14.07
CA GLY A 359 21.88 -14.44 13.71
C GLY A 359 20.64 -15.20 13.25
N TYR A 360 19.65 -14.43 12.78
CA TYR A 360 18.36 -14.93 12.31
C TYR A 360 17.85 -14.04 11.17
N LEU A 361 17.23 -14.65 10.15
CA LEU A 361 16.29 -14.02 9.23
C LEU A 361 14.87 -14.25 9.73
N GLY A 362 14.01 -13.26 9.50
CA GLY A 362 12.57 -13.33 9.73
C GLY A 362 12.14 -13.13 11.19
N ARG A 363 13.08 -12.90 12.11
CA ARG A 363 12.82 -12.91 13.55
C ARG A 363 13.79 -12.05 14.35
N VAL A 364 13.26 -11.45 15.43
CA VAL A 364 14.10 -10.91 16.51
C VAL A 364 14.60 -12.05 17.41
N PRO A 365 15.90 -12.08 17.78
CA PRO A 365 16.43 -13.20 18.53
C PRO A 365 15.73 -13.33 19.89
N PRO A 366 15.55 -14.54 20.43
CA PRO A 366 14.83 -14.74 21.69
C PRO A 366 15.44 -13.89 22.80
N LYS A 367 14.71 -12.84 23.23
CA LYS A 367 15.12 -12.00 24.36
C LYS A 367 15.09 -12.86 25.62
N SER A 368 16.18 -12.85 26.38
CA SER A 368 16.23 -13.49 27.70
C SER A 368 15.19 -12.85 28.62
N ARG A 369 14.76 -13.59 29.64
CA ARG A 369 13.85 -13.05 30.66
C ARG A 369 14.53 -11.88 31.37
N GLN A 370 13.85 -10.75 31.45
CA GLN A 370 14.36 -9.53 32.08
C GLN A 370 13.58 -9.21 33.36
N THR A 371 14.25 -8.57 34.30
CA THR A 371 13.63 -7.96 35.47
C THR A 371 12.98 -6.64 35.03
N ILE A 372 11.65 -6.60 35.10
CA ILE A 372 10.83 -5.42 34.77
C ILE A 372 10.83 -4.46 35.96
N PHE A 373 10.69 -5.03 37.16
CA PHE A 373 10.70 -4.30 38.41
C PHE A 373 11.28 -5.20 39.50
N SER A 374 12.13 -4.66 40.36
CA SER A 374 12.55 -5.36 41.58
C SER A 374 12.82 -4.39 42.73
N THR A 375 12.61 -4.87 43.94
CA THR A 375 13.02 -4.17 45.16
C THR A 375 13.28 -5.17 46.29
N GLY A 376 14.38 -4.96 47.02
CA GLY A 376 14.72 -5.69 48.24
C GLY A 376 14.37 -4.93 49.53
N PHE A 377 13.74 -3.76 49.42
CA PHE A 377 13.33 -2.92 50.55
C PHE A 377 14.46 -2.51 51.53
N GLU A 378 15.73 -2.48 51.07
CA GLU A 378 16.91 -2.35 51.93
C GLU A 378 17.37 -0.91 52.19
N LYS A 379 16.91 0.08 51.41
CA LYS A 379 17.31 1.49 51.58
C LYS A 379 16.15 2.37 52.01
N SER A 380 16.40 3.35 52.89
CA SER A 380 15.39 4.33 53.32
C SER A 380 14.78 5.13 52.16
N GLY A 381 15.53 5.39 51.08
CA GLY A 381 15.00 6.00 49.84
C GLY A 381 14.10 5.08 48.99
N GLU A 382 14.25 3.76 49.13
CA GLU A 382 13.34 2.76 48.52
C GLU A 382 12.06 2.62 49.36
N LYS A 383 12.13 2.88 50.68
CA LYS A 383 10.97 2.93 51.59
C LYS A 383 10.10 4.18 51.41
N ASN A 384 10.72 5.35 51.18
CA ASN A 384 10.02 6.65 51.05
C ASN A 384 9.19 6.82 49.75
N ASN A 385 9.40 5.97 48.73
CA ASN A 385 8.54 5.91 47.53
C ASN A 385 7.29 5.00 47.74
N TRP A 386 7.18 4.38 48.92
CA TRP A 386 6.16 3.39 49.27
C TRP A 386 5.41 3.76 50.56
N SER A 387 5.77 4.88 51.20
CA SER A 387 5.08 5.51 52.32
C SER A 387 4.38 6.78 51.87
N GLU A 388 3.08 6.88 52.18
CA GLU A 388 2.18 8.03 51.98
C GLU A 388 1.67 8.28 50.55
N ASN A 389 0.64 7.54 50.13
CA ASN A 389 -0.34 8.07 49.18
C ASN A 389 -1.59 8.54 49.95
N GLU A 390 -1.47 9.69 50.63
CA GLU A 390 -2.56 10.67 50.65
C GLU A 390 -2.52 11.55 49.38
N SER A 391 -1.61 11.28 48.42
CA SER A 391 -1.62 11.91 47.10
C SER A 391 -2.14 10.95 46.04
N ASP A 392 -3.45 11.04 45.80
CA ASP A 392 -4.18 10.46 44.67
C ASP A 392 -3.45 10.68 43.32
N THR A 393 -2.87 9.64 42.73
CA THR A 393 -2.68 9.65 41.26
C THR A 393 -3.98 9.19 40.63
N VAL A 394 -4.86 10.15 40.36
CA VAL A 394 -6.01 9.96 39.47
C VAL A 394 -5.45 9.55 38.10
N ILE A 395 -5.80 8.36 37.60
CA ILE A 395 -5.59 8.06 36.19
C ILE A 395 -6.69 8.84 35.46
N ASP A 396 -6.27 9.77 34.61
CA ASP A 396 -7.14 10.65 33.83
C ASP A 396 -6.63 10.64 32.38
N ILE A 397 -7.11 9.69 31.59
CA ILE A 397 -6.67 9.46 30.20
C ILE A 397 -7.74 10.03 29.26
N LYS A 398 -7.30 10.78 28.27
CA LYS A 398 -8.11 11.16 27.11
C LYS A 398 -7.56 10.45 25.90
N ASP A 399 -8.36 9.56 25.34
CA ASP A 399 -8.00 8.71 24.22
C ASP A 399 -8.83 9.13 23.01
N TYR A 400 -8.19 9.75 22.02
CA TYR A 400 -8.90 10.26 20.84
C TYR A 400 -9.15 9.15 19.85
N VAL A 401 -10.14 9.35 18.98
CA VAL A 401 -10.51 8.37 17.95
C VAL A 401 -9.31 8.01 17.06
N ASP A 402 -9.14 6.74 16.69
CA ASP A 402 -7.94 6.25 16.02
C ASP A 402 -8.10 6.21 14.50
N ASN A 403 -9.21 5.63 14.04
CA ASN A 403 -9.52 5.44 12.62
C ASN A 403 -11.02 5.62 12.35
N ASN A 404 -11.33 5.84 11.08
CA ASN A 404 -12.66 5.99 10.52
C ASN A 404 -13.02 4.80 9.61
N GLN A 405 -12.43 3.63 9.87
CA GLN A 405 -12.60 2.43 9.06
C GLN A 405 -13.23 1.37 9.93
N SER A 406 -14.55 1.36 9.97
CA SER A 406 -15.34 0.33 10.65
C SER A 406 -16.58 0.01 9.81
N ASN A 407 -17.05 -1.23 9.92
CA ASN A 407 -18.28 -1.68 9.28
C ASN A 407 -18.98 -2.67 10.21
N VAL A 408 -19.16 -2.26 11.46
CA VAL A 408 -19.81 -3.06 12.50
C VAL A 408 -21.27 -3.32 12.15
N ASP A 409 -21.94 -2.40 11.44
CA ASP A 409 -23.33 -2.56 11.02
C ASP A 409 -23.55 -3.21 9.65
N ARG A 410 -22.48 -3.48 8.90
CA ARG A 410 -22.47 -4.14 7.58
C ARG A 410 -23.11 -3.29 6.46
N SER A 411 -23.24 -1.98 6.66
CA SER A 411 -23.63 -1.02 5.63
C SER A 411 -22.39 -0.28 5.10
N SER A 412 -22.40 0.03 3.81
CA SER A 412 -21.46 1.03 3.28
C SER A 412 -21.70 2.39 3.92
N ASP A 413 -20.61 3.14 4.13
CA ASP A 413 -20.62 4.50 4.62
C ASP A 413 -21.42 5.41 3.66
N LYS A 414 -22.28 6.26 4.23
CA LYS A 414 -23.09 7.24 3.50
C LYS A 414 -22.68 8.64 3.91
N GLY A 415 -22.46 9.49 2.92
CA GLY A 415 -21.97 10.85 3.13
C GLY A 415 -20.46 10.92 3.19
N THR A 416 -19.96 12.01 3.75
CA THR A 416 -18.55 12.36 3.69
C THR A 416 -18.14 13.09 4.95
N GLN A 417 -16.88 12.96 5.29
CA GLN A 417 -16.16 13.73 6.29
C GLN A 417 -15.11 14.58 5.57
N SER A 418 -14.84 15.76 6.08
CA SER A 418 -13.91 16.71 5.44
C SER A 418 -12.44 16.37 5.69
N ASN A 419 -12.12 15.97 6.93
CA ASN A 419 -10.82 15.51 7.37
C ASN A 419 -10.94 14.92 8.77
N PHE A 420 -10.99 13.59 8.85
CA PHE A 420 -11.09 12.85 10.10
C PHE A 420 -10.00 13.19 11.13
N GLU A 421 -8.79 13.57 10.68
CA GLU A 421 -7.71 13.94 11.61
C GLU A 421 -8.07 15.14 12.48
N ASN A 422 -9.02 15.97 12.05
CA ASN A 422 -9.53 17.08 12.84
C ASN A 422 -10.34 16.60 14.05
N GLU A 423 -10.93 15.40 14.06
CA GLU A 423 -11.65 14.86 15.22
C GLU A 423 -10.73 14.37 16.36
N LYS A 424 -9.41 14.33 16.12
CA LYS A 424 -8.43 13.77 17.05
C LYS A 424 -7.89 14.76 18.07
N ASN A 425 -8.37 16.00 18.06
CA ASN A 425 -7.94 16.99 19.04
C ASN A 425 -8.91 18.17 19.13
N LYS A 426 -9.22 18.63 20.34
CA LYS A 426 -10.02 19.85 20.51
C LYS A 426 -9.17 21.10 20.30
N ASP A 427 -9.15 21.63 19.07
CA ASP A 427 -8.36 22.82 18.73
C ASP A 427 -9.11 23.90 17.94
N GLY A 428 -10.40 23.68 17.65
CA GLY A 428 -11.25 24.60 16.89
C GLY A 428 -11.14 24.43 15.38
N VAL A 429 -10.44 23.38 14.91
CA VAL A 429 -10.46 22.91 13.53
C VAL A 429 -11.42 21.73 13.45
N TYR A 430 -12.53 21.92 12.73
CA TYR A 430 -13.61 20.93 12.71
C TYR A 430 -13.42 19.92 11.58
N ASP A 431 -13.78 18.67 11.84
CA ASP A 431 -14.28 17.78 10.80
C ASP A 431 -15.75 18.12 10.50
N VAL A 432 -16.04 18.36 9.23
CA VAL A 432 -17.36 18.69 8.71
C VAL A 432 -17.97 17.42 8.11
N LEU A 433 -18.82 16.76 8.90
CA LEU A 433 -19.64 15.65 8.44
C LEU A 433 -20.73 16.21 7.53
N THR A 434 -20.90 15.61 6.36
CA THR A 434 -21.78 16.09 5.31
C THR A 434 -22.51 14.93 4.68
N GLU A 435 -23.82 15.01 4.59
CA GLU A 435 -24.62 13.95 3.96
C GLU A 435 -24.30 13.75 2.48
N GLY A 436 -24.50 12.53 1.99
CA GLY A 436 -24.39 12.14 0.60
C GLY A 436 -25.76 11.97 -0.04
N ASN A 437 -25.95 12.44 -1.27
CA ASN A 437 -27.24 12.27 -1.97
C ASN A 437 -27.31 10.89 -2.64
N THR A 438 -28.27 10.07 -2.24
CA THR A 438 -28.41 8.68 -2.72
C THR A 438 -29.53 8.49 -3.77
N GLY A 439 -30.21 9.55 -4.20
CA GLY A 439 -31.49 9.42 -4.94
C GLY A 439 -31.49 8.81 -6.35
N SER A 440 -30.36 8.73 -7.07
CA SER A 440 -30.30 8.33 -8.49
C SER A 440 -29.51 7.05 -8.77
N THR A 441 -28.84 6.52 -7.75
CA THR A 441 -28.00 5.32 -7.86
C THR A 441 -28.70 4.21 -7.10
N LEU A 442 -28.94 3.08 -7.77
CA LEU A 442 -29.53 1.89 -7.16
C LEU A 442 -28.48 0.99 -6.53
N LEU A 443 -27.33 0.84 -7.22
CA LEU A 443 -26.19 0.05 -6.76
C LEU A 443 -24.92 0.65 -7.37
N ASP A 444 -23.87 0.73 -6.57
CA ASP A 444 -22.52 1.13 -6.97
C ASP A 444 -21.55 0.32 -6.12
N ASP A 445 -20.96 -0.71 -6.73
CA ASP A 445 -20.21 -1.73 -6.00
C ASP A 445 -18.98 -2.18 -6.81
N GLY A 446 -17.81 -1.86 -6.27
CA GLY A 446 -16.50 -2.34 -6.74
C GLY A 446 -15.95 -3.50 -5.89
N PHE A 447 -16.77 -4.09 -5.01
CA PHE A 447 -16.38 -5.24 -4.17
C PHE A 447 -15.19 -4.99 -3.23
N GLU A 448 -14.94 -3.75 -2.82
CA GLU A 448 -13.79 -3.36 -1.98
C GLU A 448 -14.03 -3.52 -0.46
N GLY A 449 -15.25 -3.91 -0.06
CA GLY A 449 -15.65 -4.01 1.34
C GLY A 449 -15.04 -5.20 2.09
N GLY A 450 -14.95 -5.08 3.42
CA GLY A 450 -14.57 -6.20 4.29
C GLY A 450 -15.63 -7.32 4.37
N ASP A 451 -16.89 -6.98 4.10
CA ASP A 451 -18.00 -7.90 3.80
C ASP A 451 -18.36 -7.66 2.32
N TRP A 452 -17.56 -8.24 1.43
CA TRP A 452 -17.45 -7.84 0.03
C TRP A 452 -18.69 -8.12 -0.83
N ASP A 453 -19.54 -9.03 -0.36
CA ASP A 453 -20.78 -9.50 -1.01
C ASP A 453 -22.05 -8.96 -0.33
N ALA A 454 -21.95 -7.94 0.54
CA ALA A 454 -23.08 -7.43 1.31
C ALA A 454 -24.27 -6.93 0.47
N ASN A 455 -24.05 -6.47 -0.76
CA ASN A 455 -25.14 -6.10 -1.69
C ASN A 455 -25.58 -7.25 -2.60
N TRP A 456 -25.04 -8.46 -2.41
CA TRP A 456 -25.13 -9.60 -3.32
C TRP A 456 -25.56 -10.92 -2.64
N ASP A 457 -26.05 -10.84 -1.41
CA ASP A 457 -26.35 -12.00 -0.56
C ASP A 457 -27.83 -12.39 -0.53
N GLN A 458 -28.67 -11.71 -1.33
CA GLN A 458 -30.10 -11.96 -1.48
C GLN A 458 -30.45 -13.44 -1.69
N VAL A 459 -29.54 -14.18 -2.34
CA VAL A 459 -29.54 -15.64 -2.42
C VAL A 459 -28.14 -16.12 -2.05
N SER A 460 -28.06 -17.16 -1.21
CA SER A 460 -26.79 -17.81 -0.87
C SER A 460 -26.04 -18.23 -2.14
N HIS A 461 -24.76 -17.84 -2.22
CA HIS A 461 -23.89 -18.11 -3.36
C HIS A 461 -22.54 -18.69 -2.91
N ASN A 462 -21.75 -19.13 -3.90
CA ASN A 462 -20.38 -19.67 -3.69
C ASN A 462 -19.29 -18.85 -4.37
N TRP A 463 -19.66 -17.71 -4.99
CA TRP A 463 -18.72 -16.75 -5.54
C TRP A 463 -17.78 -16.21 -4.45
N GLY A 464 -16.59 -15.76 -4.84
CA GLY A 464 -15.57 -15.27 -3.92
C GLY A 464 -14.98 -13.93 -4.35
N GLN A 465 -14.43 -13.19 -3.39
CA GLN A 465 -13.62 -11.99 -3.65
C GLN A 465 -12.23 -12.40 -4.14
N THR A 466 -11.67 -11.66 -5.10
CA THR A 466 -10.32 -11.87 -5.61
C THR A 466 -9.56 -10.56 -5.70
N ASN A 467 -8.27 -10.59 -5.39
CA ASN A 467 -7.33 -9.48 -5.66
C ASN A 467 -6.50 -9.70 -6.94
N SER A 468 -6.85 -10.75 -7.69
CA SER A 468 -6.26 -11.10 -8.99
C SER A 468 -7.27 -10.83 -10.08
N ASN A 469 -6.79 -10.26 -11.20
CA ASN A 469 -7.64 -9.80 -12.30
C ASN A 469 -8.77 -8.90 -11.79
N VAL A 470 -8.38 -7.73 -11.27
CA VAL A 470 -9.25 -6.65 -10.80
C VAL A 470 -9.28 -5.56 -11.87
N HIS A 471 -10.42 -4.92 -12.08
CA HIS A 471 -10.58 -3.86 -13.07
C HIS A 471 -10.17 -2.52 -12.46
N SER A 472 -10.72 -2.21 -11.29
CA SER A 472 -10.41 -1.00 -10.52
C SER A 472 -10.39 -1.31 -9.02
N GLY A 473 -9.66 -0.53 -8.23
CA GLY A 473 -9.50 -0.84 -6.81
C GLY A 473 -8.57 -2.04 -6.53
N SER A 474 -8.86 -2.78 -5.47
CA SER A 474 -8.07 -3.87 -4.92
C SER A 474 -8.73 -5.24 -5.07
N TYR A 475 -10.04 -5.29 -5.31
CA TYR A 475 -10.84 -6.49 -5.28
C TYR A 475 -11.88 -6.55 -6.40
N ALA A 476 -12.24 -7.76 -6.81
CA ALA A 476 -13.35 -8.02 -7.74
C ALA A 476 -14.11 -9.26 -7.29
N ALA A 477 -15.32 -9.47 -7.79
CA ALA A 477 -16.07 -10.72 -7.61
C ALA A 477 -15.58 -11.77 -8.60
N ARG A 478 -15.44 -13.03 -8.16
CA ARG A 478 -14.97 -14.15 -9.00
C ARG A 478 -15.81 -15.41 -8.81
N SER A 479 -16.10 -16.04 -9.94
CA SER A 479 -16.58 -17.42 -10.04
C SER A 479 -15.47 -18.31 -10.63
N SER A 480 -15.37 -19.54 -10.16
CA SER A 480 -14.49 -20.60 -10.70
C SER A 480 -15.11 -21.97 -10.45
N ASP A 481 -14.57 -23.03 -11.05
CA ASP A 481 -15.02 -24.42 -10.84
C ASP A 481 -15.26 -24.76 -9.35
N GLY A 482 -16.45 -25.24 -9.03
CA GLY A 482 -16.89 -25.54 -7.66
C GLY A 482 -17.31 -24.34 -6.81
N HIS A 483 -17.18 -23.13 -7.36
CA HIS A 483 -17.52 -21.83 -6.79
C HIS A 483 -18.41 -21.02 -7.77
N GLU A 484 -19.37 -21.70 -8.38
CA GLU A 484 -20.28 -21.14 -9.38
C GLU A 484 -21.76 -21.10 -8.94
N GLY A 485 -22.65 -20.68 -9.83
CA GLY A 485 -24.08 -20.50 -9.59
C GLY A 485 -24.52 -19.04 -9.61
N TYR A 486 -25.66 -18.75 -8.99
CA TYR A 486 -26.25 -17.41 -8.96
C TYR A 486 -25.54 -16.51 -7.97
N PHE A 487 -25.20 -15.31 -8.41
CA PHE A 487 -24.72 -14.20 -7.61
C PHE A 487 -25.65 -13.01 -7.86
N VAL A 488 -26.41 -12.64 -6.83
CA VAL A 488 -27.68 -11.93 -6.99
C VAL A 488 -27.68 -10.69 -6.10
N SER A 489 -27.90 -9.53 -6.70
CA SER A 489 -28.01 -8.30 -5.93
C SER A 489 -29.19 -8.34 -4.94
N ASP A 490 -29.10 -7.52 -3.91
CA ASP A 490 -30.25 -7.16 -3.07
C ASP A 490 -31.36 -6.50 -3.87
N ASP A 491 -32.57 -6.45 -3.27
CA ASP A 491 -33.72 -5.78 -3.85
C ASP A 491 -33.42 -4.29 -4.14
N LEU A 492 -33.41 -3.93 -5.43
CA LEU A 492 -33.20 -2.56 -5.91
C LEU A 492 -34.56 -1.92 -6.26
N ASP A 493 -34.88 -0.78 -5.63
CA ASP A 493 -36.17 -0.11 -5.88
C ASP A 493 -36.18 0.72 -7.17
N ALA A 494 -36.49 0.05 -8.28
CA ALA A 494 -36.68 0.64 -9.60
C ALA A 494 -38.15 0.98 -9.91
N SER A 495 -39.05 1.02 -8.93
CA SER A 495 -40.49 1.21 -9.20
C SER A 495 -40.87 2.62 -9.70
N SER A 496 -40.03 3.63 -9.43
CA SER A 496 -40.29 5.04 -9.77
C SER A 496 -39.65 5.49 -11.10
N VAL A 497 -38.92 4.60 -11.78
CA VAL A 497 -38.14 4.97 -12.98
C VAL A 497 -38.90 4.70 -14.26
N THR A 498 -38.45 5.31 -15.35
CA THR A 498 -38.88 4.92 -16.71
C THR A 498 -37.75 4.32 -17.53
N LEU A 499 -36.52 4.27 -16.98
CA LEU A 499 -35.37 3.60 -17.57
C LEU A 499 -34.37 3.20 -16.46
N ILE A 500 -33.81 1.99 -16.55
CA ILE A 500 -32.70 1.54 -15.68
C ILE A 500 -31.43 1.44 -16.53
N ARG A 501 -30.33 2.03 -16.06
CA ARG A 501 -28.99 1.78 -16.63
C ARG A 501 -28.30 0.68 -15.84
N VAL A 502 -27.83 -0.35 -16.53
CA VAL A 502 -26.98 -1.42 -15.99
C VAL A 502 -25.62 -1.31 -16.65
N SER A 503 -24.56 -1.17 -15.86
CA SER A 503 -23.18 -1.09 -16.34
C SER A 503 -22.27 -1.89 -15.42
N PHE A 504 -21.39 -2.71 -15.96
CA PHE A 504 -20.35 -3.40 -15.19
C PHE A 504 -19.21 -3.87 -16.08
N TRP A 505 -18.06 -4.13 -15.47
CA TRP A 505 -16.92 -4.76 -16.13
C TRP A 505 -16.88 -6.24 -15.80
N TYR A 506 -16.52 -7.07 -16.78
CA TYR A 506 -16.36 -8.49 -16.59
C TYR A 506 -15.16 -9.04 -17.37
N ARG A 507 -14.54 -10.10 -16.88
CA ARG A 507 -13.39 -10.75 -17.51
C ARG A 507 -13.61 -12.25 -17.52
N LEU A 508 -13.32 -12.85 -18.67
CA LEU A 508 -13.48 -14.27 -18.91
C LEU A 508 -12.11 -14.95 -19.00
N HIS A 509 -11.98 -16.14 -18.44
CA HIS A 509 -10.82 -17.00 -18.63
C HIS A 509 -11.26 -18.40 -19.02
N GLU A 510 -10.81 -18.85 -20.19
CA GLU A 510 -11.12 -20.15 -20.79
C GLU A 510 -12.60 -20.51 -20.97
N THR A 511 -13.54 -19.59 -20.72
CA THR A 511 -14.99 -19.84 -20.84
C THR A 511 -15.46 -20.11 -22.27
N GLU A 512 -16.56 -20.84 -22.37
CA GLU A 512 -17.35 -21.14 -23.55
C GLU A 512 -18.72 -20.44 -23.53
N ASN A 513 -19.44 -20.59 -24.65
CA ASN A 513 -20.85 -20.17 -24.68
C ASN A 513 -21.64 -20.92 -23.62
N ASN A 514 -22.51 -20.20 -22.93
CA ASN A 514 -23.37 -20.67 -21.83
C ASN A 514 -22.74 -20.73 -20.44
N ASP A 515 -21.47 -20.34 -20.30
CA ASP A 515 -20.77 -20.39 -19.02
C ASP A 515 -21.09 -19.21 -18.12
N PHE A 516 -21.51 -18.08 -18.70
CA PHE A 516 -21.80 -16.87 -17.96
C PHE A 516 -23.01 -16.15 -18.52
N TYR A 517 -24.07 -16.10 -17.73
CA TYR A 517 -25.34 -15.49 -18.09
C TYR A 517 -25.64 -14.24 -17.26
N LEU A 518 -26.16 -13.23 -17.94
CA LEU A 518 -26.81 -12.10 -17.30
C LEU A 518 -28.31 -12.34 -17.21
N ARG A 519 -28.88 -12.11 -16.03
CA ARG A 519 -30.32 -12.23 -15.78
C ARG A 519 -30.85 -11.01 -15.02
N TYR A 520 -32.10 -10.64 -15.31
CA TYR A 520 -32.83 -9.61 -14.58
C TYR A 520 -34.06 -10.21 -13.91
N TYR A 521 -34.38 -9.75 -12.70
CA TYR A 521 -35.60 -10.16 -12.02
C TYR A 521 -36.75 -9.19 -12.33
N ASP A 522 -37.84 -9.71 -12.92
CA ASP A 522 -39.04 -8.93 -13.33
C ASP A 522 -40.03 -8.66 -12.17
N GLY A 523 -39.64 -9.02 -10.93
CA GLY A 523 -40.48 -8.99 -9.75
C GLY A 523 -41.15 -10.34 -9.42
N SER A 524 -41.06 -11.33 -10.31
CA SER A 524 -41.60 -12.69 -10.15
C SER A 524 -40.62 -13.80 -10.59
N ASN A 525 -39.92 -13.62 -11.71
CA ASN A 525 -39.01 -14.59 -12.34
C ASN A 525 -37.68 -13.93 -12.75
N TYR A 526 -36.65 -14.76 -12.93
CA TYR A 526 -35.40 -14.34 -13.56
C TYR A 526 -35.45 -14.56 -15.07
N ASP A 527 -35.44 -13.47 -15.81
CA ASP A 527 -35.41 -13.47 -17.26
C ASP A 527 -33.97 -13.56 -17.78
N PHE A 528 -33.76 -14.33 -18.84
CA PHE A 528 -32.48 -14.42 -19.52
C PHE A 528 -32.24 -13.18 -20.40
N ILE A 529 -31.09 -12.51 -20.21
CA ILE A 529 -30.77 -11.26 -20.90
C ILE A 529 -29.68 -11.47 -21.94
N ALA A 530 -28.54 -12.04 -21.53
CA ALA A 530 -27.40 -12.23 -22.41
C ALA A 530 -26.57 -13.44 -22.00
N ASP A 531 -25.99 -14.10 -23.00
CA ASP A 531 -24.86 -15.01 -22.84
C ASP A 531 -23.57 -14.20 -23.01
N LEU A 532 -22.86 -14.04 -21.90
CA LEU A 532 -21.62 -13.30 -21.81
C LEU A 532 -20.40 -14.23 -21.88
N GLY A 533 -20.58 -15.56 -21.87
CA GLY A 533 -19.48 -16.54 -21.83
C GLY A 533 -18.66 -16.61 -23.11
N SER A 534 -19.18 -16.11 -24.24
CA SER A 534 -18.52 -16.12 -25.55
C SER A 534 -17.62 -14.91 -25.83
N GLY A 535 -17.39 -14.05 -24.84
CA GLY A 535 -16.61 -12.81 -25.00
C GLY A 535 -15.11 -13.05 -25.28
N ALA A 536 -14.38 -11.97 -25.58
CA ALA A 536 -12.93 -12.06 -25.69
C ALA A 536 -12.31 -12.46 -24.34
N ARG A 537 -11.48 -13.50 -24.37
CA ARG A 537 -10.83 -14.05 -23.18
C ARG A 537 -9.68 -13.17 -22.72
N ASP A 538 -9.42 -13.21 -21.42
CA ASP A 538 -8.29 -12.60 -20.72
C ASP A 538 -8.16 -11.08 -20.82
N THR A 539 -9.21 -10.41 -21.27
CA THR A 539 -9.35 -8.96 -21.27
C THR A 539 -10.61 -8.55 -20.52
N TRP A 540 -10.57 -7.37 -19.91
CA TRP A 540 -11.77 -6.75 -19.39
C TRP A 540 -12.70 -6.34 -20.53
N LEU A 541 -13.96 -6.70 -20.38
CA LEU A 541 -15.07 -6.37 -21.26
C LEU A 541 -16.05 -5.52 -20.46
N HIS A 542 -16.63 -4.52 -21.11
CA HIS A 542 -17.64 -3.67 -20.50
C HIS A 542 -19.01 -4.08 -21.04
N TYR A 543 -19.94 -4.36 -20.13
CA TYR A 543 -21.35 -4.52 -20.46
C TYR A 543 -22.10 -3.27 -20.05
N GLU A 544 -22.90 -2.74 -20.97
CA GLU A 544 -23.82 -1.64 -20.69
C GLU A 544 -25.17 -1.88 -21.38
N ALA A 545 -26.25 -1.65 -20.63
CA ALA A 545 -27.60 -1.71 -21.15
C ALA A 545 -28.49 -0.62 -20.53
N PHE A 546 -29.41 -0.11 -21.35
CA PHE A 546 -30.47 0.81 -20.94
C PHE A 546 -31.81 0.10 -21.08
N ILE A 547 -32.42 -0.24 -19.95
CA ILE A 547 -33.65 -1.04 -19.85
C ILE A 547 -34.86 -0.10 -19.90
N THR A 548 -35.60 -0.14 -21.01
CA THR A 548 -36.87 0.59 -21.19
C THR A 548 -38.10 -0.27 -20.92
N ASP A 549 -37.92 -1.58 -20.76
CA ASP A 549 -39.02 -2.50 -20.54
C ASP A 549 -39.60 -2.37 -19.13
N SER A 550 -40.85 -1.89 -19.08
CA SER A 550 -41.59 -1.63 -17.84
C SER A 550 -41.80 -2.85 -16.93
N GLN A 551 -41.56 -4.07 -17.43
CA GLN A 551 -41.60 -5.26 -16.58
C GLN A 551 -40.52 -5.23 -15.48
N TYR A 552 -39.41 -4.53 -15.67
CA TYR A 552 -38.34 -4.44 -14.68
C TYR A 552 -38.46 -3.22 -13.75
N PHE A 553 -39.43 -2.33 -13.95
CA PHE A 553 -39.66 -1.17 -13.08
C PHE A 553 -40.44 -1.59 -11.83
N LYS A 554 -39.77 -2.33 -10.96
CA LYS A 554 -40.31 -2.91 -9.73
C LYS A 554 -39.48 -2.48 -8.53
N SER A 555 -40.11 -2.50 -7.35
CA SER A 555 -39.43 -2.17 -6.10
C SER A 555 -38.45 -3.24 -5.62
N ASN A 556 -38.45 -4.41 -6.28
CA ASN A 556 -37.62 -5.57 -5.99
C ASN A 556 -36.87 -6.05 -7.25
N PHE A 557 -36.52 -5.11 -8.13
CA PHE A 557 -35.66 -5.40 -9.28
C PHE A 557 -34.31 -5.92 -8.78
N ARG A 558 -33.75 -6.93 -9.44
CA ARG A 558 -32.46 -7.53 -9.07
C ARG A 558 -31.64 -7.87 -10.28
N LEU A 559 -30.33 -7.68 -10.15
CA LEU A 559 -29.33 -8.11 -11.12
C LEU A 559 -28.79 -9.49 -10.70
N CYS A 560 -28.64 -10.41 -11.64
CA CYS A 560 -28.09 -11.73 -11.37
C CYS A 560 -27.01 -12.10 -12.38
N PHE A 561 -25.85 -12.45 -11.85
CA PHE A 561 -24.74 -13.09 -12.54
C PHE A 561 -24.82 -14.59 -12.31
N ASP A 562 -25.00 -15.36 -13.38
CA ASP A 562 -25.20 -16.81 -13.32
C ASP A 562 -24.06 -17.51 -14.05
N ALA A 563 -23.13 -18.08 -13.28
CA ALA A 563 -21.98 -18.80 -13.82
C ALA A 563 -22.18 -20.31 -13.73
N SER A 564 -21.78 -21.03 -14.77
CA SER A 564 -21.78 -22.50 -14.86
C SER A 564 -20.48 -22.93 -15.54
N LEU A 565 -19.46 -23.29 -14.76
CA LEU A 565 -18.10 -23.48 -15.25
C LEU A 565 -17.70 -24.96 -15.18
N GLU A 566 -16.83 -25.41 -16.10
CA GLU A 566 -16.32 -26.77 -16.17
C GLU A 566 -14.90 -26.91 -15.62
N SER A 567 -14.69 -27.95 -14.79
CA SER A 567 -13.40 -28.29 -14.18
C SER A 567 -12.24 -28.58 -15.15
N SER A 568 -12.50 -28.88 -16.43
CA SER A 568 -11.47 -29.34 -17.37
C SER A 568 -10.48 -28.28 -17.83
N ASN A 569 -10.86 -27.00 -17.80
CA ASN A 569 -10.14 -25.93 -18.50
C ASN A 569 -9.72 -24.76 -17.60
N SER A 570 -9.81 -24.91 -16.26
CA SER A 570 -9.53 -23.84 -15.28
C SER A 570 -10.36 -22.56 -15.48
N GLU A 571 -11.62 -22.71 -15.90
CA GLU A 571 -12.52 -21.60 -16.20
C GLU A 571 -12.74 -20.67 -15.01
N SER A 572 -12.80 -19.37 -15.30
CA SER A 572 -13.22 -18.38 -14.32
C SER A 572 -13.83 -17.15 -14.96
N VAL A 573 -14.73 -16.54 -14.20
CA VAL A 573 -15.39 -15.27 -14.54
C VAL A 573 -15.08 -14.29 -13.42
N HIS A 574 -14.73 -13.07 -13.78
CA HIS A 574 -14.55 -11.97 -12.83
C HIS A 574 -15.53 -10.86 -13.19
N VAL A 575 -16.11 -10.20 -12.19
CA VAL A 575 -17.00 -9.05 -12.34
C VAL A 575 -16.54 -7.95 -11.40
N ASP A 576 -16.57 -6.72 -11.89
CA ASP A 576 -16.10 -5.56 -11.17
C ASP A 576 -16.83 -4.28 -11.59
N ASP A 577 -16.74 -3.23 -10.78
CA ASP A 577 -17.33 -1.90 -11.00
C ASP A 577 -18.80 -1.94 -11.45
N VAL A 578 -19.67 -2.57 -10.65
CA VAL A 578 -21.09 -2.70 -10.95
C VAL A 578 -21.83 -1.41 -10.59
N LEU A 579 -22.44 -0.78 -11.58
CA LEU A 579 -23.17 0.47 -11.46
C LEU A 579 -24.57 0.37 -12.05
N ILE A 580 -25.58 0.54 -11.20
CA ILE A 580 -27.01 0.53 -11.55
C ILE A 580 -27.63 1.88 -11.21
N GLN A 581 -28.26 2.53 -12.20
CA GLN A 581 -28.73 3.91 -12.06
C GLN A 581 -30.15 4.11 -12.59
N LYS A 582 -30.85 5.10 -11.99
CA LYS A 582 -32.19 5.53 -12.38
C LYS A 582 -32.12 6.60 -13.47
N PHE A 583 -32.91 6.43 -14.53
CA PHE A 583 -33.09 7.40 -15.61
C PHE A 583 -34.58 7.63 -15.91
N THR A 584 -34.85 8.79 -16.51
CA THR A 584 -36.19 9.18 -16.99
C THR A 584 -36.13 9.40 -18.51
N ILE A 585 -37.14 8.95 -19.25
CA ILE A 585 -37.28 9.16 -20.69
C ILE A 585 -37.89 10.56 -20.90
N LEU A 586 -37.22 11.38 -21.71
CA LEU A 586 -37.73 12.66 -22.19
C LEU A 586 -38.45 12.52 -23.53
N LEU A 587 -37.91 11.69 -24.41
CA LEU A 587 -38.46 11.40 -25.73
C LEU A 587 -38.08 9.97 -26.11
N ASP A 588 -39.06 9.20 -26.57
CA ASP A 588 -38.86 7.87 -27.16
C ASP A 588 -39.77 7.80 -28.38
N ASP A 589 -39.18 7.88 -29.57
CA ASP A 589 -39.90 8.02 -30.82
C ASP A 589 -39.22 7.24 -31.96
N GLY A 590 -39.83 6.11 -32.32
CA GLY A 590 -39.54 5.36 -33.55
C GLY A 590 -40.45 5.74 -34.71
N PHE A 591 -41.20 6.85 -34.62
CA PHE A 591 -42.06 7.36 -35.69
C PHE A 591 -43.20 6.43 -36.13
N GLU A 592 -43.60 5.47 -35.28
CA GLU A 592 -44.68 4.50 -35.56
C GLU A 592 -46.10 5.02 -35.27
N GLY A 593 -46.20 6.24 -34.76
CA GLY A 593 -47.46 6.87 -34.35
C GLY A 593 -48.42 7.15 -35.52
N GLY A 594 -49.72 7.17 -35.24
CA GLY A 594 -50.73 7.62 -36.22
C GLY A 594 -50.64 9.10 -36.56
N ASP A 595 -50.09 9.90 -35.65
CA ASP A 595 -49.57 11.25 -35.86
C ASP A 595 -48.06 11.18 -35.66
N TRP A 596 -47.33 10.89 -36.73
CA TRP A 596 -45.95 10.39 -36.67
C TRP A 596 -44.93 11.44 -36.20
N ASP A 597 -45.25 12.73 -36.37
CA ASP A 597 -44.44 13.90 -35.99
C ASP A 597 -45.01 14.61 -34.76
N ALA A 598 -45.84 13.93 -33.95
CA ALA A 598 -46.49 14.52 -32.78
C ALA A 598 -45.49 15.15 -31.78
N ASN A 599 -44.28 14.58 -31.66
CA ASN A 599 -43.21 15.08 -30.78
C ASN A 599 -42.20 15.99 -31.51
N TRP A 600 -42.45 16.35 -32.77
CA TRP A 600 -41.47 17.01 -33.66
C TRP A 600 -42.03 18.25 -34.36
N ASN A 601 -43.11 18.83 -33.83
CA ASN A 601 -43.87 19.90 -34.49
C ASN A 601 -43.64 21.29 -33.87
N GLN A 602 -42.67 21.41 -32.96
CA GLN A 602 -42.27 22.66 -32.32
C GLN A 602 -42.00 23.82 -33.30
N VAL A 603 -41.48 23.48 -34.48
CA VAL A 603 -41.33 24.38 -35.62
C VAL A 603 -41.92 23.67 -36.85
N SER A 604 -42.61 24.42 -37.72
CA SER A 604 -43.10 23.88 -39.00
C SER A 604 -41.93 23.31 -39.80
N HIS A 605 -42.04 22.06 -40.24
CA HIS A 605 -41.04 21.36 -41.03
C HIS A 605 -41.64 20.77 -42.32
N ASN A 606 -40.77 20.34 -43.23
CA ASN A 606 -41.14 19.67 -44.49
C ASN A 606 -40.67 18.21 -44.57
N TRP A 607 -40.09 17.68 -43.49
CA TRP A 607 -39.71 16.27 -43.34
C TRP A 607 -40.96 15.37 -43.43
N GLY A 608 -40.77 14.11 -43.81
CA GLY A 608 -41.87 13.16 -43.99
C GLY A 608 -41.61 11.79 -43.39
N GLN A 609 -42.68 11.05 -43.09
CA GLN A 609 -42.62 9.64 -42.70
C GLN A 609 -42.37 8.75 -43.92
N THR A 610 -41.52 7.74 -43.78
CA THR A 610 -41.21 6.76 -44.84
C THR A 610 -41.33 5.34 -44.34
N ASN A 611 -41.73 4.41 -45.21
CA ASN A 611 -41.69 2.96 -44.96
C ASN A 611 -40.57 2.24 -45.73
N SER A 612 -39.69 3.01 -46.36
CA SER A 612 -38.47 2.53 -47.02
C SER A 612 -37.26 3.02 -46.26
N ASN A 613 -36.25 2.14 -46.10
CA ASN A 613 -35.05 2.39 -45.30
C ASN A 613 -35.42 2.80 -43.86
N VAL A 614 -35.99 1.83 -43.14
CA VAL A 614 -36.40 1.92 -41.73
C VAL A 614 -35.40 1.10 -40.90
N HIS A 615 -35.06 1.55 -39.71
CA HIS A 615 -34.11 0.87 -38.83
C HIS A 615 -34.83 -0.24 -38.04
N SER A 616 -35.92 0.13 -37.36
CA SER A 616 -36.76 -0.77 -36.60
C SER A 616 -38.25 -0.43 -36.83
N GLY A 617 -39.16 -1.38 -36.57
CA GLY A 617 -40.58 -1.13 -36.84
C GLY A 617 -40.95 -1.05 -38.33
N SER A 618 -41.87 -0.15 -38.66
CA SER A 618 -42.47 0.03 -40.00
C SER A 618 -42.18 1.39 -40.63
N TYR A 619 -41.76 2.38 -39.85
CA TYR A 619 -41.63 3.77 -40.30
C TYR A 619 -40.37 4.45 -39.75
N ALA A 620 -39.86 5.44 -40.50
CA ALA A 620 -38.78 6.32 -40.06
C ALA A 620 -39.06 7.76 -40.53
N ALA A 621 -38.37 8.75 -39.96
CA ALA A 621 -38.39 10.12 -40.44
C ALA A 621 -37.39 10.30 -41.60
N ARG A 622 -37.78 11.04 -42.66
CA ARG A 622 -36.97 11.26 -43.85
C ARG A 622 -36.95 12.72 -44.30
N SER A 623 -35.76 13.15 -44.71
CA SER A 623 -35.50 14.37 -45.48
C SER A 623 -34.99 14.03 -46.89
N SER A 624 -35.34 14.84 -47.88
CA SER A 624 -34.85 14.77 -49.26
C SER A 624 -34.95 16.15 -49.91
N ASP A 625 -34.34 16.35 -51.08
CA ASP A 625 -34.44 17.60 -51.87
C ASP A 625 -35.88 18.16 -51.92
N GLY A 626 -36.06 19.41 -51.51
CA GLY A 626 -37.36 20.09 -51.41
C GLY A 626 -38.20 19.74 -50.16
N HIS A 627 -37.73 18.81 -49.33
CA HIS A 627 -38.34 18.31 -48.09
C HIS A 627 -37.32 18.32 -46.93
N GLU A 628 -36.65 19.45 -46.75
CA GLU A 628 -35.48 19.63 -45.86
C GLU A 628 -35.65 20.81 -44.89
N GLY A 629 -34.59 21.15 -44.15
CA GLY A 629 -34.56 22.18 -43.11
C GLY A 629 -34.64 21.58 -41.70
N TYR A 630 -35.03 22.41 -40.74
CA TYR A 630 -35.11 22.02 -39.32
C TYR A 630 -36.24 21.04 -39.04
N PHE A 631 -35.91 19.95 -38.37
CA PHE A 631 -36.83 19.00 -37.76
C PHE A 631 -36.52 18.96 -36.26
N VAL A 632 -37.42 19.51 -35.46
CA VAL A 632 -37.15 19.93 -34.09
C VAL A 632 -38.11 19.24 -33.15
N SER A 633 -37.58 18.62 -32.10
CA SER A 633 -38.41 18.06 -31.04
C SER A 633 -39.24 19.13 -30.34
N ASP A 634 -40.34 18.72 -29.72
CA ASP A 634 -41.04 19.52 -28.72
C ASP A 634 -40.12 19.82 -27.52
N ASP A 635 -40.51 20.82 -26.72
CA ASP A 635 -39.78 21.19 -25.50
C ASP A 635 -39.65 19.98 -24.54
N LEU A 636 -38.42 19.56 -24.27
CA LEU A 636 -38.07 18.47 -23.36
C LEU A 636 -37.62 19.06 -22.02
N ASP A 637 -38.26 18.67 -20.91
CA ASP A 637 -37.93 19.21 -19.59
C ASP A 637 -36.69 18.58 -18.97
N ALA A 638 -35.53 19.15 -19.30
CA ALA A 638 -34.23 18.79 -18.75
C ALA A 638 -33.74 19.77 -17.66
N SER A 639 -34.64 20.49 -16.97
CA SER A 639 -34.23 21.49 -15.97
C SER A 639 -33.67 20.92 -14.66
N SER A 640 -34.05 19.70 -14.28
CA SER A 640 -33.73 19.03 -13.03
C SER A 640 -32.76 17.86 -13.20
N VAL A 641 -31.67 18.04 -13.97
CA VAL A 641 -30.83 16.91 -14.42
C VAL A 641 -29.35 17.09 -14.07
N THR A 642 -28.64 15.97 -13.99
CA THR A 642 -27.16 15.93 -13.92
C THR A 642 -26.54 15.46 -15.24
N LEU A 643 -27.34 14.83 -16.11
CA LEU A 643 -26.91 14.33 -17.41
C LEU A 643 -28.13 14.19 -18.33
N ILE A 644 -27.97 14.53 -19.61
CA ILE A 644 -28.90 14.19 -20.70
C ILE A 644 -28.19 13.20 -21.61
N ARG A 645 -28.85 12.10 -21.98
CA ARG A 645 -28.38 11.17 -23.00
C ARG A 645 -29.20 11.37 -24.27
N VAL A 646 -28.52 11.56 -25.38
CA VAL A 646 -29.12 11.65 -26.72
C VAL A 646 -28.68 10.42 -27.51
N SER A 647 -29.63 9.61 -27.97
CA SER A 647 -29.36 8.41 -28.78
C SER A 647 -30.34 8.34 -29.94
N PHE A 648 -29.86 8.09 -31.16
CA PHE A 648 -30.72 7.84 -32.32
C PHE A 648 -29.97 7.13 -33.44
N TRP A 649 -30.72 6.51 -34.35
CA TRP A 649 -30.17 5.94 -35.58
C TRP A 649 -30.41 6.88 -36.75
N TYR A 650 -29.43 6.98 -37.65
CA TYR A 650 -29.55 7.76 -38.88
C TYR A 650 -28.91 7.04 -40.07
N ARG A 651 -29.42 7.30 -41.27
CA ARG A 651 -28.91 6.73 -42.53
C ARG A 651 -28.80 7.81 -43.58
N LEU A 652 -27.67 7.80 -44.28
CA LEU A 652 -27.32 8.76 -45.31
C LEU A 652 -27.40 8.10 -46.69
N HIS A 653 -27.88 8.83 -47.69
CA HIS A 653 -27.81 8.42 -49.09
C HIS A 653 -27.29 9.58 -49.92
N GLU A 654 -26.15 9.35 -50.58
CA GLU A 654 -25.45 10.31 -51.45
C GLU A 654 -25.06 11.66 -50.84
N THR A 655 -25.21 11.86 -49.52
CA THR A 655 -24.88 13.13 -48.82
C THR A 655 -23.39 13.45 -48.77
N GLU A 656 -23.08 14.72 -48.59
CA GLU A 656 -21.78 15.34 -48.41
C GLU A 656 -21.62 15.98 -47.02
N ASN A 657 -20.40 16.48 -46.74
CA ASN A 657 -20.17 17.32 -45.57
C ASN A 657 -21.10 18.53 -45.63
N ASN A 658 -21.67 18.89 -44.48
CA ASN A 658 -22.60 19.99 -44.26
C ASN A 658 -24.07 19.73 -44.62
N ASP A 659 -24.40 18.53 -45.10
CA ASP A 659 -25.77 18.20 -45.51
C ASP A 659 -26.68 17.84 -44.35
N PHE A 660 -26.11 17.37 -43.23
CA PHE A 660 -26.87 16.93 -42.08
C PHE A 660 -26.19 17.34 -40.78
N TYR A 661 -26.79 18.27 -40.06
CA TYR A 661 -26.28 18.78 -38.79
C TYR A 661 -27.14 18.36 -37.61
N LEU A 662 -26.47 18.03 -36.51
CA LEU A 662 -27.08 17.89 -35.20
C LEU A 662 -26.94 19.20 -34.42
N ARG A 663 -28.04 19.65 -33.82
CA ARG A 663 -28.07 20.87 -33.01
C ARG A 663 -28.83 20.64 -31.70
N TYR A 664 -28.39 21.32 -30.64
CA TYR A 664 -29.09 21.35 -29.35
C TYR A 664 -29.54 22.77 -29.04
N TYR A 665 -30.71 22.92 -28.42
CA TYR A 665 -31.19 24.21 -27.94
C TYR A 665 -30.75 24.45 -26.48
N ASP A 666 -29.99 25.52 -26.23
CA ASP A 666 -29.47 25.90 -24.89
C ASP A 666 -30.47 26.70 -24.02
N GLY A 667 -31.71 26.84 -24.50
CA GLY A 667 -32.73 27.72 -23.90
C GLY A 667 -32.85 29.10 -24.55
N SER A 668 -31.89 29.47 -25.41
CA SER A 668 -31.83 30.74 -26.15
C SER A 668 -31.54 30.58 -27.64
N ASN A 669 -30.55 29.76 -28.01
CA ASN A 669 -30.05 29.54 -29.36
C ASN A 669 -29.89 28.05 -29.67
N TYR A 670 -29.81 27.72 -30.97
CA TYR A 670 -29.41 26.39 -31.43
C TYR A 670 -27.90 26.33 -31.62
N ASP A 671 -27.24 25.56 -30.78
CA ASP A 671 -25.80 25.31 -30.85
C ASP A 671 -25.51 24.20 -31.85
N PHE A 672 -24.41 24.36 -32.59
CA PHE A 672 -23.92 23.34 -33.51
C PHE A 672 -23.18 22.24 -32.73
N ILE A 673 -23.60 20.98 -32.90
CA ILE A 673 -23.04 19.84 -32.17
C ILE A 673 -22.15 18.99 -33.07
N ALA A 674 -22.70 18.55 -34.20
CA ALA A 674 -21.98 17.66 -35.11
C ALA A 674 -22.43 17.86 -36.56
N ASP A 675 -21.48 17.68 -37.48
CA ASP A 675 -21.75 17.40 -38.89
C ASP A 675 -21.79 15.90 -39.09
N LEU A 676 -22.99 15.39 -39.39
CA LEU A 676 -23.27 13.99 -39.61
C LEU A 676 -23.34 13.65 -41.11
N GLY A 677 -23.16 14.62 -42.01
CA GLY A 677 -23.33 14.44 -43.45
C GLY A 677 -22.25 13.59 -44.15
N SER A 678 -21.07 13.44 -43.55
CA SER A 678 -19.97 12.61 -44.10
C SER A 678 -19.90 11.18 -43.57
N GLY A 679 -20.94 10.70 -42.88
CA GLY A 679 -21.03 9.32 -42.42
C GLY A 679 -20.98 8.29 -43.56
N ALA A 680 -20.81 7.01 -43.21
CA ALA A 680 -20.89 5.94 -44.18
C ALA A 680 -22.28 5.89 -44.85
N ARG A 681 -22.28 5.92 -46.18
CA ARG A 681 -23.50 5.93 -47.00
C ARG A 681 -24.19 4.57 -46.98
N ASP A 682 -25.50 4.61 -47.13
CA ASP A 682 -26.39 3.48 -47.32
C ASP A 682 -26.45 2.43 -46.20
N THR A 683 -25.89 2.75 -45.04
CA THR A 683 -25.98 1.96 -43.81
C THR A 683 -26.57 2.80 -42.70
N TRP A 684 -27.22 2.15 -41.75
CA TRP A 684 -27.62 2.78 -40.50
C TRP A 684 -26.39 3.02 -39.63
N LEU A 685 -26.33 4.21 -39.06
CA LEU A 685 -25.31 4.71 -38.15
C LEU A 685 -25.99 5.09 -36.84
N HIS A 686 -25.35 4.78 -35.71
CA HIS A 686 -25.84 5.14 -34.39
C HIS A 686 -25.10 6.37 -33.89
N TYR A 687 -25.84 7.36 -33.41
CA TYR A 687 -25.30 8.51 -32.69
C TYR A 687 -25.68 8.39 -31.23
N GLU A 688 -24.70 8.54 -30.34
CA GLU A 688 -24.91 8.62 -28.89
C GLU A 688 -24.03 9.72 -28.28
N ALA A 689 -24.61 10.50 -27.37
CA ALA A 689 -23.90 11.49 -26.58
C ALA A 689 -24.44 11.59 -25.15
N PHE A 690 -23.53 11.76 -24.19
CA PHE A 690 -23.82 12.07 -22.80
C PHE A 690 -23.48 13.54 -22.52
N ILE A 691 -24.50 14.36 -22.32
CA ILE A 691 -24.41 15.80 -22.12
C ILE A 691 -24.36 16.08 -20.62
N THR A 692 -23.21 16.54 -20.13
CA THR A 692 -23.01 17.00 -18.75
C THR A 692 -22.93 18.52 -18.64
N ASP A 693 -23.00 19.22 -19.76
CA ASP A 693 -22.94 20.69 -19.79
C ASP A 693 -24.26 21.31 -19.35
N SER A 694 -24.19 22.00 -18.21
CA SER A 694 -25.34 22.67 -17.57
C SER A 694 -26.05 23.72 -18.44
N GLN A 695 -25.44 24.17 -19.54
CA GLN A 695 -26.10 25.07 -20.48
C GLN A 695 -27.35 24.44 -21.13
N TYR A 696 -27.39 23.11 -21.27
CA TYR A 696 -28.52 22.40 -21.86
C TYR A 696 -29.54 21.91 -20.82
N PHE A 697 -29.28 22.09 -19.52
CA PHE A 697 -30.18 21.68 -18.45
C PHE A 697 -31.30 22.71 -18.28
N LYS A 698 -32.23 22.70 -19.24
CA LYS A 698 -33.33 23.66 -19.37
C LYS A 698 -34.66 22.92 -19.52
N SER A 699 -35.73 23.55 -19.07
CA SER A 699 -37.08 22.99 -19.19
C SER A 699 -37.60 22.98 -20.64
N ASN A 700 -36.89 23.66 -21.54
CA ASN A 700 -37.18 23.78 -22.97
C ASN A 700 -36.00 23.31 -23.83
N PHE A 701 -35.23 22.33 -23.33
CA PHE A 701 -34.20 21.67 -24.12
C PHE A 701 -34.84 21.02 -25.35
N ARG A 702 -34.18 21.11 -26.51
CA ARG A 702 -34.69 20.56 -27.77
C ARG A 702 -33.57 19.97 -28.59
N LEU A 703 -33.90 18.87 -29.26
CA LEU A 703 -33.06 18.25 -30.28
C LEU A 703 -33.48 18.77 -31.66
N CYS A 704 -32.51 19.11 -32.51
CA CYS A 704 -32.79 19.54 -33.87
C CYS A 704 -31.91 18.80 -34.87
N PHE A 705 -32.58 18.21 -35.86
CA PHE A 705 -32.01 17.66 -37.07
C PHE A 705 -32.13 18.70 -38.18
N ASP A 706 -31.01 19.13 -38.74
CA ASP A 706 -30.94 20.20 -39.74
C ASP A 706 -30.36 19.64 -41.04
N ALA A 707 -31.22 19.42 -42.03
CA ALA A 707 -30.82 18.88 -43.33
C ALA A 707 -30.84 19.95 -44.42
N SER A 708 -29.83 19.94 -45.29
CA SER A 708 -29.73 20.80 -46.49
C SER A 708 -29.18 19.95 -47.63
N LEU A 709 -30.02 19.57 -48.59
CA LEU A 709 -29.74 18.54 -49.58
C LEU A 709 -29.86 19.09 -51.01
N GLU A 710 -29.06 18.57 -51.94
CA GLU A 710 -29.05 19.00 -53.34
C GLU A 710 -29.80 18.04 -54.28
N SER A 711 -30.57 18.63 -55.21
CA SER A 711 -31.33 17.91 -56.23
C SER A 711 -30.49 17.04 -57.19
N SER A 712 -29.17 17.28 -57.29
CA SER A 712 -28.30 16.67 -58.31
C SER A 712 -28.09 15.16 -58.14
N ASN A 713 -28.13 14.68 -56.89
CA ASN A 713 -27.62 13.35 -56.52
C ASN A 713 -28.65 12.45 -55.81
N SER A 714 -29.93 12.84 -55.78
CA SER A 714 -31.00 12.13 -55.06
C SER A 714 -30.74 11.96 -53.56
N GLU A 715 -30.11 12.96 -52.94
CA GLU A 715 -29.74 12.94 -51.54
C GLU A 715 -30.93 12.72 -50.60
N SER A 716 -30.71 11.92 -49.55
CA SER A 716 -31.69 11.78 -48.48
C SER A 716 -31.05 11.37 -47.17
N VAL A 717 -31.68 11.82 -46.08
CA VAL A 717 -31.34 11.47 -44.70
C VAL A 717 -32.55 10.79 -44.07
N HIS A 718 -32.30 9.73 -43.33
CA HIS A 718 -33.32 9.04 -42.55
C HIS A 718 -32.90 9.06 -41.08
N VAL A 719 -33.85 9.24 -40.17
CA VAL A 719 -33.65 9.18 -38.72
C VAL A 719 -34.70 8.26 -38.13
N ASP A 720 -34.30 7.44 -37.18
CA ASP A 720 -35.14 6.44 -36.55
C ASP A 720 -34.70 6.15 -35.10
N ASP A 721 -35.58 5.54 -34.32
CA ASP A 721 -35.36 5.13 -32.92
C ASP A 721 -34.71 6.24 -32.05
N VAL A 722 -35.34 7.41 -31.98
CA VAL A 722 -34.83 8.55 -31.20
C VAL A 722 -35.19 8.36 -29.72
N LEU A 723 -34.18 8.18 -28.89
CA LEU A 723 -34.30 8.05 -27.44
C LEU A 723 -33.47 9.12 -26.72
N ILE A 724 -34.16 10.05 -26.08
CA ILE A 724 -33.59 11.08 -25.23
C ILE A 724 -33.96 10.77 -23.79
N THR A 725 -32.97 10.59 -22.94
CA THR A 725 -33.18 10.32 -21.52
C THR A 725 -32.42 11.32 -20.66
N LYS A 726 -32.85 11.47 -19.42
CA LYS A 726 -32.18 12.27 -18.42
C LYS A 726 -31.86 11.44 -17.19
N LYS A 727 -30.69 11.70 -16.61
CA LYS A 727 -30.43 11.38 -15.21
C LYS A 727 -30.86 12.59 -14.41
N GLU A 728 -31.96 12.46 -13.66
CA GLU A 728 -32.40 13.53 -12.77
C GLU A 728 -31.25 13.88 -11.80
N THR A 729 -31.20 15.12 -11.33
CA THR A 729 -30.55 15.38 -10.05
C THR A 729 -31.13 14.38 -9.06
N PRO A 730 -30.29 13.60 -8.35
CA PRO A 730 -30.80 12.55 -7.48
C PRO A 730 -31.90 13.12 -6.61
N ASP A 731 -33.09 12.47 -6.60
CA ASP A 731 -34.17 12.83 -5.69
C ASP A 731 -33.53 13.07 -4.34
N ALA A 732 -33.67 14.27 -3.79
CA ALA A 732 -32.93 14.61 -2.59
C ALA A 732 -33.30 13.59 -1.52
N ASN A 733 -32.32 12.75 -1.21
CA ASN A 733 -32.37 11.69 -0.22
C ASN A 733 -30.97 11.65 0.37
N TYR A 734 -30.65 12.75 1.03
CA TYR A 734 -29.42 12.94 1.75
C TYR A 734 -29.40 11.97 2.95
N LYS A 735 -28.27 11.29 3.14
CA LYS A 735 -28.06 10.37 4.26
C LYS A 735 -26.65 10.52 4.81
N LEU A 736 -26.51 10.29 6.11
CA LEU A 736 -25.23 10.14 6.80
C LEU A 736 -25.22 8.78 7.52
N ASP A 737 -24.16 8.01 7.32
CA ASP A 737 -23.87 6.79 8.06
C ASP A 737 -22.35 6.63 8.02
N LEU A 738 -21.65 7.03 9.08
CA LEU A 738 -20.18 6.99 9.14
C LEU A 738 -19.73 6.36 10.45
N GLU A 739 -18.90 5.32 10.38
CA GLU A 739 -18.37 4.66 11.57
C GLU A 739 -16.94 5.13 11.92
N VAL A 740 -16.66 5.31 13.22
CA VAL A 740 -15.31 5.61 13.72
C VAL A 740 -14.97 4.77 14.96
N GLN A 741 -13.68 4.50 15.16
CA GLN A 741 -13.21 3.49 16.09
C GLN A 741 -11.99 3.92 16.92
N TRP A 742 -11.96 3.43 18.15
CA TRP A 742 -10.80 3.39 19.04
C TRP A 742 -10.28 1.96 19.15
N THR A 743 -8.97 1.82 19.24
CA THR A 743 -8.20 0.57 19.34
C THR A 743 -7.20 0.70 20.49
N ASN A 744 -6.76 -0.42 21.06
CA ASN A 744 -5.82 -0.43 22.20
C ASN A 744 -6.32 0.34 23.45
N VAL A 745 -7.63 0.51 23.60
CA VAL A 745 -8.24 1.27 24.70
C VAL A 745 -8.02 0.55 26.04
N ASN A 746 -7.70 1.31 27.08
CA ASN A 746 -7.67 0.79 28.45
C ASN A 746 -9.08 0.68 29.04
N TYR A 747 -9.76 -0.43 28.76
CA TYR A 747 -11.14 -0.70 29.16
C TYR A 747 -11.31 -1.22 30.61
N GLN A 748 -10.27 -1.16 31.46
CA GLN A 748 -10.29 -1.73 32.82
C GLN A 748 -10.37 -0.68 33.93
N LEU A 749 -10.69 0.58 33.60
CA LEU A 749 -10.76 1.68 34.56
C LEU A 749 -12.13 1.68 35.26
N LEU A 750 -12.47 2.72 36.02
CA LEU A 750 -13.70 2.74 36.83
C LEU A 750 -14.79 3.65 36.28
N ASN A 751 -14.41 4.64 35.48
CA ASN A 751 -15.32 5.62 34.92
C ASN A 751 -14.87 5.92 33.50
N GLU A 752 -15.62 5.43 32.53
CA GLU A 752 -15.36 5.61 31.11
C GLU A 752 -16.50 6.44 30.54
N GLU A 753 -16.15 7.61 30.03
CA GLU A 753 -17.08 8.51 29.36
C GLU A 753 -16.68 8.58 27.89
N PHE A 754 -17.65 8.45 26.98
CA PHE A 754 -17.49 8.90 25.61
C PHE A 754 -17.88 10.38 25.54
N CYS A 755 -16.99 11.19 24.98
CA CYS A 755 -17.08 12.64 24.94
C CYS A 755 -16.92 13.14 23.50
N ILE A 756 -17.85 13.98 23.03
CA ILE A 756 -17.78 14.62 21.72
C ILE A 756 -17.98 16.13 21.83
N TYR A 757 -17.05 16.90 21.25
CA TYR A 757 -17.15 18.36 21.18
C TYR A 757 -17.62 18.77 19.79
N THR A 758 -18.68 19.56 19.75
CA THR A 758 -19.31 20.01 18.50
C THR A 758 -19.05 21.50 18.26
N GLY A 759 -19.04 21.88 16.98
CA GLY A 759 -19.10 23.27 16.53
C GLY A 759 -20.54 23.69 16.21
N ASP A 760 -20.71 24.35 15.06
CA ASP A 760 -22.02 24.61 14.48
C ASP A 760 -22.62 23.30 13.95
N LEU A 761 -23.90 23.07 14.27
CA LEU A 761 -24.64 21.90 13.81
C LEU A 761 -25.73 22.36 12.84
N GLY A 762 -26.03 21.52 11.85
CA GLY A 762 -27.06 21.77 10.85
C GLY A 762 -28.48 21.88 11.43
N SER A 763 -29.44 22.20 10.57
CA SER A 763 -30.87 22.25 10.91
C SER A 763 -31.46 20.90 11.29
N GLU A 764 -30.85 19.82 10.81
CA GLU A 764 -31.21 18.44 11.11
C GLU A 764 -30.37 17.90 12.30
N ASN A 765 -30.94 16.99 13.07
CA ASN A 765 -30.25 16.33 14.16
C ASN A 765 -29.22 15.34 13.62
N ILE A 766 -28.01 15.34 14.18
CA ILE A 766 -27.09 14.22 14.08
C ILE A 766 -27.31 13.27 15.26
N ILE A 767 -27.40 11.97 14.97
CA ILE A 767 -27.55 10.87 15.91
C ILE A 767 -26.19 10.18 16.06
N VAL A 768 -25.84 9.81 17.29
CA VAL A 768 -24.65 8.99 17.54
C VAL A 768 -25.07 7.70 18.23
N ASP A 769 -24.69 6.57 17.64
CA ASP A 769 -24.84 5.24 18.23
C ASP A 769 -23.48 4.70 18.66
N ALA A 770 -23.41 3.94 19.75
CA ALA A 770 -22.22 3.24 20.22
C ALA A 770 -22.45 1.71 20.19
N TRP A 771 -21.44 0.96 19.74
CA TRP A 771 -21.48 -0.49 19.73
C TRP A 771 -21.14 -1.07 21.10
N ASN A 772 -22.01 -1.92 21.64
CA ASN A 772 -21.79 -2.56 22.95
C ASN A 772 -21.21 -3.98 22.87
N GLY A 773 -20.76 -4.40 21.69
CA GLY A 773 -20.31 -5.78 21.42
C GLY A 773 -21.39 -6.68 20.82
N SER A 774 -22.66 -6.26 20.78
CA SER A 774 -23.74 -7.05 20.16
C SER A 774 -24.86 -6.22 19.53
N ASN A 775 -25.10 -4.99 19.97
CA ASN A 775 -26.12 -4.10 19.44
C ASN A 775 -25.62 -2.65 19.42
N TRP A 776 -26.16 -1.87 18.48
CA TRP A 776 -26.04 -0.41 18.45
C TRP A 776 -26.95 0.24 19.49
N ILE A 777 -26.36 1.08 20.33
CA ILE A 777 -27.06 1.82 21.38
C ILE A 777 -26.99 3.31 21.06
N THR A 778 -28.13 3.97 20.85
CA THR A 778 -28.17 5.42 20.66
C THR A 778 -27.73 6.13 21.93
N VAL A 779 -26.63 6.86 21.85
CA VAL A 779 -26.04 7.59 22.97
C VAL A 779 -26.32 9.08 22.91
N PHE A 780 -26.50 9.65 21.72
CA PHE A 780 -26.88 11.05 21.53
C PHE A 780 -27.94 11.19 20.44
N ASN A 781 -29.03 11.91 20.76
CA ASN A 781 -30.08 12.31 19.83
C ASN A 781 -30.91 13.48 20.44
N PRO A 782 -30.63 14.74 20.09
CA PRO A 782 -29.52 15.22 19.27
C PRO A 782 -28.23 15.45 20.08
N LEU A 783 -27.14 15.74 19.39
CA LEU A 783 -26.01 16.48 19.95
C LEU A 783 -26.38 17.96 20.15
N LEU A 784 -25.86 18.56 21.22
CA LEU A 784 -25.97 20.01 21.44
C LEU A 784 -24.80 20.74 20.78
N PRO A 785 -25.00 21.92 20.16
CA PRO A 785 -23.95 22.64 19.44
C PRO A 785 -22.98 23.37 20.39
N SER A 786 -21.77 23.62 19.91
CA SER A 786 -20.73 24.43 20.55
C SER A 786 -20.36 24.02 21.99
N GLN A 787 -20.46 22.74 22.32
CA GLN A 787 -20.17 22.23 23.68
C GLN A 787 -19.76 20.75 23.70
N TRP A 788 -19.25 20.30 24.85
CA TRP A 788 -19.02 18.88 25.13
C TRP A 788 -20.35 18.16 25.39
N ASN A 789 -20.56 17.05 24.69
CA ASN A 789 -21.63 16.09 24.92
C ASN A 789 -20.98 14.81 25.46
N ASN A 790 -21.37 14.37 26.66
CA ASN A 790 -20.71 13.28 27.37
C ASN A 790 -21.73 12.21 27.80
N VAL A 791 -21.33 10.94 27.73
CA VAL A 791 -22.15 9.78 28.13
C VAL A 791 -21.25 8.73 28.79
N SER A 792 -21.72 8.06 29.84
CA SER A 792 -20.98 6.94 30.42
C SER A 792 -21.10 5.70 29.55
N ILE A 793 -19.96 5.08 29.23
CA ILE A 793 -19.86 3.86 28.41
C ILE A 793 -19.27 2.68 29.18
N THR A 794 -19.12 2.80 30.51
CA THR A 794 -18.51 1.78 31.39
C THR A 794 -19.11 0.38 31.21
N ASN A 795 -20.38 0.26 30.84
CA ASN A 795 -21.04 -1.03 30.62
C ASN A 795 -20.89 -1.57 29.19
N TRP A 796 -20.31 -0.80 28.26
CA TRP A 796 -20.22 -1.10 26.83
C TRP A 796 -18.77 -1.22 26.35
N LEU A 797 -17.84 -0.53 27.00
CA LEU A 797 -16.41 -0.67 26.75
C LEU A 797 -15.88 -1.95 27.43
N THR A 798 -16.06 -3.09 26.77
CA THR A 798 -15.68 -4.41 27.29
C THR A 798 -14.46 -5.02 26.59
N SER A 799 -13.86 -4.29 25.65
CA SER A 799 -12.78 -4.75 24.80
C SER A 799 -11.81 -3.60 24.51
N PRO A 800 -10.59 -3.87 24.01
CA PRO A 800 -9.66 -2.80 23.59
C PRO A 800 -10.15 -2.04 22.35
N THR A 801 -11.25 -2.48 21.72
CA THR A 801 -11.88 -1.82 20.58
C THR A 801 -13.24 -1.26 20.98
N PHE A 802 -13.51 -0.01 20.59
CA PHE A 802 -14.79 0.67 20.77
C PHE A 802 -15.17 1.36 19.46
N THR A 803 -16.40 1.16 18.99
CA THR A 803 -16.89 1.75 17.73
C THR A 803 -18.13 2.60 18.01
N ILE A 804 -18.21 3.75 17.34
CA ILE A 804 -19.44 4.55 17.23
C ILE A 804 -19.81 4.71 15.76
N ARG A 805 -21.05 5.13 15.50
CA ARG A 805 -21.46 5.63 14.19
C ARG A 805 -22.23 6.94 14.28
N TYR A 806 -21.99 7.82 13.33
CA TYR A 806 -22.73 9.05 13.08
C TYR A 806 -23.84 8.78 12.07
N ARG A 807 -25.07 9.16 12.39
CA ARG A 807 -26.21 9.03 11.48
C ARG A 807 -27.03 10.30 11.38
N ASP A 808 -27.66 10.49 10.23
CA ASP A 808 -28.65 11.55 10.03
C ASP A 808 -29.93 11.28 10.85
N GLY A 809 -30.75 12.33 10.98
CA GLY A 809 -32.02 12.29 11.71
C GLY A 809 -33.20 11.87 10.84
N THR A 810 -33.06 11.90 9.52
CA THR A 810 -34.10 11.78 8.49
C THR A 810 -33.69 10.75 7.43
N PRO A 811 -33.69 9.44 7.78
CA PRO A 811 -33.01 8.41 6.98
C PRO A 811 -33.72 8.05 5.66
N THR A 812 -34.82 8.72 5.32
CA THR A 812 -35.59 8.48 4.09
C THR A 812 -36.18 9.78 3.54
N ASN A 813 -36.06 9.95 2.22
CA ASN A 813 -36.58 11.08 1.45
C ASN A 813 -36.10 12.45 1.95
N ASP A 814 -34.88 12.55 2.49
CA ASP A 814 -34.36 13.83 2.97
C ASP A 814 -34.05 14.79 1.81
N GLN A 815 -34.87 15.83 1.72
CA GLN A 815 -34.78 16.84 0.67
C GLN A 815 -33.69 17.89 0.91
N THR A 816 -33.08 17.94 2.08
CA THR A 816 -32.13 18.98 2.49
C THR A 816 -30.78 18.37 2.82
N ARG A 817 -29.70 18.90 2.24
CA ARG A 817 -28.35 18.47 2.63
C ARG A 817 -27.92 19.17 3.90
N ASN A 818 -27.55 18.39 4.90
CA ASN A 818 -27.08 18.87 6.18
C ASN A 818 -25.58 18.64 6.38
N THR A 819 -25.00 19.49 7.24
CA THR A 819 -23.60 19.41 7.67
C THR A 819 -23.49 19.59 9.17
N TRP A 820 -22.56 18.89 9.81
CA TRP A 820 -22.30 18.97 11.26
C TRP A 820 -20.81 19.08 11.54
N ASN A 821 -20.42 20.06 12.34
CA ASN A 821 -19.02 20.26 12.72
C ASN A 821 -18.69 19.49 14.01
N ILE A 822 -17.74 18.56 13.91
CA ILE A 822 -17.16 17.81 15.03
C ILE A 822 -15.72 18.27 15.23
N ASP A 823 -15.39 18.77 16.41
CA ASP A 823 -14.04 19.26 16.74
C ASP A 823 -13.22 18.16 17.42
N ALA A 824 -13.88 17.28 18.18
CA ALA A 824 -13.18 16.23 18.91
C ALA A 824 -14.11 15.09 19.28
N ALA A 825 -13.66 13.86 19.10
CA ALA A 825 -14.26 12.66 19.68
C ALA A 825 -13.20 11.92 20.52
N LEU A 826 -13.49 11.67 21.80
CA LEU A 826 -12.57 10.98 22.70
C LEU A 826 -13.26 10.10 23.74
N LEU A 827 -12.53 9.09 24.21
CA LEU A 827 -12.82 8.35 25.43
C LEU A 827 -12.08 9.00 26.59
N HIS A 828 -12.83 9.41 27.61
CA HIS A 828 -12.30 9.93 28.86
C HIS A 828 -12.33 8.83 29.90
N LEU A 829 -11.17 8.22 30.14
CA LEU A 829 -11.02 7.05 31.00
C LEU A 829 -10.41 7.49 32.33
N ARG A 830 -11.18 7.32 33.42
CA ARG A 830 -10.78 7.79 34.75
C ARG A 830 -10.88 6.71 35.81
N THR A 831 -10.01 6.85 36.81
CA THR A 831 -10.22 6.28 38.13
C THR A 831 -10.46 7.42 39.11
N THR A 832 -11.71 7.88 39.24
CA THR A 832 -12.07 8.75 40.36
C THR A 832 -12.19 7.93 41.63
N GLN A 833 -11.81 8.56 42.73
CA GLN A 833 -11.87 8.03 44.09
C GLN A 833 -13.28 7.50 44.43
N GLY A 834 -13.37 6.19 44.68
CA GLY A 834 -14.56 5.49 45.18
C GLY A 834 -14.71 4.13 44.51
N ILE A 835 -14.87 2.98 45.17
CA ILE A 835 -15.35 2.67 46.50
C ILE A 835 -14.55 1.45 46.94
N PHE A 836 -13.66 1.66 47.90
CA PHE A 836 -13.47 0.63 48.90
C PHE A 836 -14.82 0.52 49.65
N ASP A 837 -15.42 -0.66 49.66
CA ASP A 837 -15.94 -1.18 50.91
C ASP A 837 -14.73 -1.31 51.87
N ILE A 838 -14.28 -0.18 52.41
CA ILE A 838 -13.54 -0.16 53.67
C ILE A 838 -14.60 -0.68 54.62
N LEU A 839 -14.45 -1.92 55.08
CA LEU A 839 -15.10 -2.33 56.31
C LEU A 839 -14.84 -1.20 57.30
N PRO A 840 -15.88 -0.50 57.79
CA PRO A 840 -15.71 0.72 58.57
C PRO A 840 -14.71 0.46 59.68
N SER A 841 -13.84 1.43 59.97
CA SER A 841 -12.76 1.34 60.97
C SER A 841 -13.19 0.83 62.35
N THR A 842 -14.50 0.84 62.64
CA THR A 842 -15.11 0.20 63.81
C THR A 842 -15.08 -1.33 63.81
N ALA A 843 -14.82 -1.98 62.67
CA ALA A 843 -14.73 -3.43 62.53
C ALA A 843 -13.29 -3.97 62.64
N LEU A 844 -12.28 -3.10 62.75
CA LEU A 844 -10.89 -3.46 63.00
C LEU A 844 -10.38 -2.61 64.16
N ILE A 845 -10.56 -3.10 65.39
CA ILE A 845 -9.72 -2.65 66.50
C ILE A 845 -8.36 -3.32 66.30
N PRO A 846 -7.29 -2.60 65.90
CA PRO A 846 -5.96 -3.18 65.79
C PRO A 846 -5.43 -3.37 67.21
N TYR A 847 -5.10 -4.60 67.61
CA TYR A 847 -4.39 -4.83 68.86
C TYR A 847 -2.87 -4.63 68.63
N ASN A 848 -2.43 -3.36 68.68
CA ASN A 848 -1.11 -2.87 69.11
C ASN A 848 0.20 -3.58 68.61
N GLY A 849 0.25 -4.23 67.43
CA GLY A 849 1.48 -4.85 66.88
C GLY A 849 2.53 -3.85 66.37
N SER A 850 3.83 -4.16 66.49
CA SER A 850 4.92 -3.40 65.87
C SER A 850 5.14 -3.81 64.40
N TYR A 851 5.09 -2.84 63.49
CA TYR A 851 5.19 -2.98 62.03
C TYR A 851 6.67 -2.98 61.56
N SER A 852 7.08 -3.82 60.61
CA SER A 852 8.47 -3.83 60.08
C SER A 852 8.52 -4.18 58.59
N ILE A 853 9.18 -3.35 57.77
CA ILE A 853 9.60 -3.66 56.39
C ILE A 853 11.13 -3.59 56.33
N GLY A 854 11.80 -4.72 56.06
CA GLY A 854 13.26 -4.78 55.91
C GLY A 854 13.80 -6.20 55.76
N GLY A 855 14.83 -6.35 54.92
CA GLY A 855 15.50 -7.62 54.63
C GLY A 855 16.58 -8.01 55.64
N SER A 856 17.14 -9.20 55.41
CA SER A 856 18.24 -9.90 56.13
C SER A 856 18.48 -9.63 57.63
N GLY A 857 17.41 -9.46 58.43
CA GLY A 857 17.44 -9.82 59.85
C GLY A 857 17.39 -8.71 60.89
N ASP A 858 16.99 -7.48 60.55
CA ASP A 858 16.65 -6.46 61.55
C ASP A 858 15.18 -6.05 61.43
N PHE A 859 14.39 -6.35 62.47
CA PHE A 859 12.99 -5.93 62.57
C PHE A 859 12.96 -4.48 63.09
N ASP A 860 13.28 -3.52 62.22
CA ASP A 860 13.29 -2.09 62.55
C ASP A 860 11.85 -1.52 62.41
N PRO A 861 11.34 -0.74 63.38
CA PRO A 861 9.93 -0.42 63.50
C PRO A 861 9.58 0.78 62.61
N ASP A 862 8.61 0.62 61.70
CA ASP A 862 7.58 1.63 61.36
C ASP A 862 6.88 1.31 59.99
N TYR A 863 5.58 0.95 60.10
CA TYR A 863 4.49 0.76 59.10
C TYR A 863 4.73 -0.27 57.95
N ALA A 864 3.76 -0.97 57.32
CA ALA A 864 2.80 -0.41 56.34
C ALA A 864 1.68 -1.38 55.88
N VAL A 865 0.63 -0.81 55.28
CA VAL A 865 -0.17 -1.37 54.18
C VAL A 865 0.26 -0.59 52.93
N PHE A 866 0.45 -1.23 51.76
CA PHE A 866 0.80 -0.49 50.54
C PHE A 866 0.12 -1.04 49.27
N ASN A 867 -0.10 -0.14 48.32
CA ASN A 867 -0.57 -0.41 46.96
C ASN A 867 0.47 0.14 45.98
N ARG A 868 0.76 -0.61 44.91
CA ARG A 868 1.54 -0.11 43.77
C ARG A 868 0.66 -0.16 42.53
N THR A 869 0.40 1.00 41.94
CA THR A 869 -0.34 1.15 40.69
C THR A 869 0.62 1.39 39.52
N GLY A 870 0.31 0.89 38.33
CA GLY A 870 0.96 1.33 37.09
C GLY A 870 2.32 0.73 36.77
N ILE A 871 2.61 -0.54 37.10
CA ILE A 871 3.78 -1.22 36.52
C ILE A 871 3.42 -1.61 35.09
N ASP A 872 3.92 -0.87 34.11
CA ASP A 872 3.76 -1.20 32.70
C ASP A 872 4.50 -2.52 32.37
N ILE A 873 3.72 -3.50 31.91
CA ILE A 873 4.21 -4.81 31.48
C ILE A 873 3.79 -5.12 30.04
N SER A 874 3.21 -4.15 29.32
CA SER A 874 2.70 -4.29 27.95
C SER A 874 3.77 -4.84 27.00
N ASN A 875 5.02 -4.46 27.22
CA ASN A 875 6.16 -4.91 26.42
C ASN A 875 6.72 -6.28 26.87
N TYR A 876 6.00 -7.08 27.65
CA TYR A 876 6.48 -8.37 28.16
C TYR A 876 5.42 -9.48 28.14
N LYS A 877 5.83 -10.71 27.79
CA LYS A 877 5.03 -11.95 27.89
C LYS A 877 5.60 -12.90 28.95
N ASN A 878 4.78 -13.84 29.41
CA ASN A 878 5.14 -14.76 30.51
C ASN A 878 5.60 -14.01 31.78
N VAL A 879 4.90 -12.93 32.10
CA VAL A 879 5.23 -12.10 33.25
C VAL A 879 4.95 -12.87 34.53
N THR A 880 5.85 -12.75 35.50
CA THR A 880 5.78 -13.46 36.78
C THR A 880 6.11 -12.51 37.90
N VAL A 881 5.30 -12.55 38.96
CA VAL A 881 5.55 -11.86 40.22
C VAL A 881 6.07 -12.88 41.22
N SER A 882 7.18 -12.57 41.87
CA SER A 882 7.80 -13.37 42.94
C SER A 882 8.01 -12.47 44.15
N ILE A 883 7.73 -12.97 45.36
CA ILE A 883 7.94 -12.24 46.60
C ILE A 883 8.25 -13.22 47.73
N TRP A 884 9.16 -12.85 48.63
CA TRP A 884 9.41 -13.59 49.86
C TRP A 884 8.63 -12.99 51.02
N TYR A 885 8.15 -13.83 51.94
CA TYR A 885 7.50 -13.37 53.17
C TYR A 885 7.83 -14.26 54.37
N SER A 886 7.79 -13.67 55.56
CA SER A 886 7.99 -14.34 56.85
C SER A 886 7.17 -13.64 57.94
N TYR A 887 6.90 -14.32 59.04
CA TYR A 887 6.15 -13.75 60.16
C TYR A 887 6.59 -14.35 61.50
N LYS A 888 6.40 -13.62 62.60
CA LYS A 888 6.88 -13.97 63.94
C LYS A 888 5.83 -13.59 64.99
N ASN A 889 5.65 -14.43 66.01
CA ASN A 889 4.71 -14.20 67.13
C ASN A 889 3.23 -13.97 66.73
N THR A 890 2.82 -14.39 65.53
CA THR A 890 1.45 -14.24 65.06
C THR A 890 0.52 -15.29 65.68
N GLN A 891 -0.78 -14.98 65.76
CA GLN A 891 -1.82 -15.83 66.34
C GLN A 891 -2.77 -16.37 65.28
N SER A 892 -3.56 -17.40 65.62
CA SER A 892 -4.52 -18.03 64.70
C SER A 892 -5.64 -17.12 64.19
N THR A 893 -5.78 -15.89 64.72
CA THR A 893 -6.73 -14.86 64.27
C THR A 893 -6.13 -13.85 63.28
N ASP A 894 -4.82 -13.95 63.05
CA ASP A 894 -4.04 -13.02 62.24
C ASP A 894 -4.12 -13.39 60.76
N PHE A 895 -3.85 -12.40 59.91
CA PHE A 895 -4.06 -12.48 58.47
C PHE A 895 -2.87 -11.86 57.72
N LEU A 896 -2.53 -12.44 56.58
CA LEU A 896 -1.53 -11.94 55.64
C LEU A 896 -1.94 -12.28 54.20
N GLY A 897 -1.85 -11.34 53.27
CA GLY A 897 -2.13 -11.61 51.86
C GLY A 897 -1.52 -10.59 50.90
N PHE A 898 -1.25 -11.04 49.68
CA PHE A 898 -0.71 -10.24 48.58
C PHE A 898 -1.52 -10.54 47.31
N TYR A 899 -1.84 -9.52 46.53
CA TYR A 899 -2.83 -9.56 45.44
C TYR A 899 -2.36 -8.79 44.21
N TYR A 900 -2.89 -9.17 43.04
CA TYR A 900 -2.86 -8.38 41.81
C TYR A 900 -4.28 -8.11 41.27
N ARG A 901 -4.44 -7.12 40.39
CA ARG A 901 -5.75 -6.76 39.78
C ARG A 901 -5.91 -7.36 38.39
N TYR A 902 -7.08 -7.92 38.07
CA TYR A 902 -7.45 -8.41 36.73
C TYR A 902 -8.97 -8.40 36.55
N ASN A 903 -9.50 -7.96 35.41
CA ASN A 903 -10.94 -7.88 35.09
C ASN A 903 -11.80 -7.29 36.23
N HIS A 904 -11.41 -6.13 36.75
CA HIS A 904 -12.09 -5.47 37.87
C HIS A 904 -12.15 -6.28 39.19
N GLN A 905 -11.35 -7.34 39.34
CA GLN A 905 -11.26 -8.18 40.54
C GLN A 905 -9.84 -8.20 41.14
N TRP A 906 -9.74 -8.44 42.46
CA TRP A 906 -8.47 -8.69 43.15
C TRP A 906 -8.19 -10.19 43.21
N ILE A 907 -7.11 -10.62 42.55
CA ILE A 907 -6.67 -12.00 42.48
C ILE A 907 -5.51 -12.21 43.47
N PRO A 908 -5.57 -13.20 44.37
CA PRO A 908 -4.51 -13.44 45.34
C PRO A 908 -3.25 -14.03 44.68
N ILE A 909 -2.10 -13.46 44.98
CA ILE A 909 -0.77 -14.08 44.80
C ILE A 909 -0.53 -15.08 45.95
N PHE A 910 -0.82 -14.66 47.18
CA PHE A 910 -0.92 -15.56 48.33
C PHE A 910 -1.85 -15.00 49.39
N VAL A 911 -2.48 -15.88 50.18
CA VAL A 911 -3.31 -15.52 51.34
C VAL A 911 -3.10 -16.55 52.44
N ASN A 912 -2.89 -16.08 53.67
CA ASN A 912 -2.82 -16.89 54.85
C ASN A 912 -3.72 -16.32 55.95
N ASN A 913 -4.79 -17.06 56.26
CA ASN A 913 -5.84 -16.65 57.19
C ASN A 913 -5.64 -17.18 58.62
N SER A 914 -4.55 -17.92 58.87
CA SER A 914 -4.29 -18.63 60.14
C SER A 914 -2.80 -18.71 60.45
N ILE A 915 -2.09 -17.58 60.41
CA ILE A 915 -0.64 -17.53 60.69
C ILE A 915 -0.36 -17.70 62.20
N GLN A 916 -0.04 -18.90 62.69
CA GLN A 916 0.28 -19.11 64.11
C GLN A 916 1.73 -19.59 64.31
N ILE A 917 2.53 -18.81 65.03
CA ILE A 917 3.84 -19.25 65.57
C ILE A 917 3.98 -18.75 67.02
N GLY A 918 4.04 -19.69 67.95
CA GLY A 918 4.18 -19.40 69.37
C GLY A 918 5.61 -18.98 69.78
N ALA A 919 5.70 -18.19 70.85
CA ALA A 919 6.89 -18.00 71.70
C ALA A 919 8.19 -17.58 70.99
N GLY A 920 8.19 -16.40 70.37
CA GLY A 920 9.44 -15.72 69.95
C GLY A 920 10.10 -16.30 68.70
N GLN A 921 9.51 -17.31 68.06
CA GLN A 921 10.05 -17.96 66.87
C GLN A 921 9.54 -17.29 65.59
N GLN A 922 10.43 -17.14 64.60
CA GLN A 922 10.11 -16.63 63.26
C GLN A 922 9.78 -17.80 62.32
N SER A 923 8.83 -17.61 61.41
CA SER A 923 8.54 -18.54 60.33
C SER A 923 9.73 -18.62 59.38
N ASN A 924 9.95 -19.78 58.77
CA ASN A 924 10.83 -19.84 57.61
C ASN A 924 10.35 -18.83 56.55
N TRP A 925 11.30 -18.20 55.87
CA TRP A 925 11.01 -17.41 54.68
C TRP A 925 10.34 -18.30 53.63
N THR A 926 9.22 -17.82 53.10
CA THR A 926 8.43 -18.52 52.09
C THR A 926 8.37 -17.66 50.84
N ASN A 927 8.73 -18.23 49.68
CA ASN A 927 8.56 -17.57 48.39
C ASN A 927 7.16 -17.84 47.84
N ALA A 928 6.44 -16.79 47.48
CA ALA A 928 5.19 -16.86 46.73
C ALA A 928 5.43 -16.34 45.32
N GLN A 929 5.02 -17.11 44.32
CA GLN A 929 5.20 -16.78 42.92
C GLN A 929 3.92 -17.06 42.13
N VAL A 930 3.56 -16.16 41.21
CA VAL A 930 2.44 -16.35 40.28
C VAL A 930 2.81 -15.87 38.88
N GLN A 931 2.40 -16.62 37.86
CA GLN A 931 2.41 -16.16 36.48
C GLN A 931 1.13 -15.38 36.18
N LEU A 932 1.27 -14.21 35.59
CA LEU A 932 0.14 -13.33 35.29
C LEU A 932 -0.55 -13.74 33.98
N PRO A 933 -1.85 -13.41 33.80
CA PRO A 933 -2.54 -13.56 32.52
C PRO A 933 -1.81 -12.82 31.39
N SER A 934 -1.80 -13.40 30.18
CA SER A 934 -1.12 -12.82 29.01
C SER A 934 -1.72 -11.50 28.51
N GLU A 935 -3.00 -11.25 28.83
CA GLU A 935 -3.77 -10.07 28.41
C GLU A 935 -3.48 -8.82 29.29
N LEU A 936 -2.71 -8.97 30.39
CA LEU A 936 -2.51 -7.90 31.35
C LEU A 936 -1.36 -6.98 30.90
N ASN A 937 -1.68 -5.73 30.56
CA ASN A 937 -0.69 -4.73 30.12
C ASN A 937 -0.16 -3.85 31.26
N VAL A 938 -0.93 -3.70 32.32
CA VAL A 938 -0.55 -2.89 33.49
C VAL A 938 -0.76 -3.71 34.76
N LEU A 939 0.31 -3.92 35.51
CA LEU A 939 0.27 -4.63 36.78
C LEU A 939 0.02 -3.66 37.95
N ILE A 940 -0.99 -4.02 38.75
CA ILE A 940 -1.33 -3.37 40.02
C ILE A 940 -1.19 -4.40 41.14
N LEU A 941 -0.46 -4.07 42.21
CA LEU A 941 -0.17 -4.95 43.35
C LEU A 941 -0.70 -4.38 44.66
N GLN A 942 -1.12 -5.25 45.57
CA GLN A 942 -1.62 -4.89 46.90
C GLN A 942 -1.17 -5.87 47.98
N PHE A 943 -0.70 -5.35 49.11
CA PHE A 943 -0.36 -6.12 50.31
C PHE A 943 -1.29 -5.81 51.48
N LYS A 944 -1.74 -6.85 52.19
CA LYS A 944 -2.64 -6.76 53.35
C LYS A 944 -2.15 -7.62 54.50
N TRP A 945 -2.22 -7.11 55.72
CA TRP A 945 -1.99 -7.90 56.92
C TRP A 945 -2.80 -7.38 58.11
N ARG A 946 -3.07 -8.25 59.09
CA ARG A 946 -3.75 -7.92 60.33
C ARG A 946 -3.22 -8.81 61.45
N THR A 947 -2.88 -8.24 62.59
CA THR A 947 -2.46 -9.01 63.78
C THR A 947 -3.30 -8.66 65.00
N SER A 948 -3.38 -9.60 65.94
CA SER A 948 -4.07 -9.48 67.22
C SER A 948 -3.12 -9.32 68.41
N ALA A 949 -1.80 -9.34 68.18
CA ALA A 949 -0.77 -9.32 69.21
C ALA A 949 0.20 -8.15 69.05
N THR A 950 0.63 -7.59 70.17
CA THR A 950 1.44 -6.36 70.19
C THR A 950 2.90 -6.54 69.79
N ASN A 951 3.33 -7.79 69.72
CA ASN A 951 4.68 -8.22 69.40
C ASN A 951 4.71 -9.16 68.19
N ALA A 952 3.65 -9.16 67.37
CA ALA A 952 3.59 -9.88 66.10
C ALA A 952 4.27 -9.08 64.99
N TYR A 953 5.09 -9.75 64.20
CA TYR A 953 5.82 -9.16 63.08
C TYR A 953 5.51 -9.91 61.80
N VAL A 954 5.44 -9.17 60.69
CA VAL A 954 5.35 -9.69 59.34
C VAL A 954 6.42 -8.99 58.52
N ALA A 955 7.13 -9.74 57.69
CA ALA A 955 8.15 -9.24 56.78
C ALA A 955 7.87 -9.74 55.36
N ILE A 956 8.18 -8.90 54.38
CA ILE A 956 8.26 -9.25 52.97
C ILE A 956 9.63 -8.82 52.44
N ASP A 957 10.13 -9.51 51.42
CA ASP A 957 11.44 -9.25 50.84
C ASP A 957 11.49 -9.68 49.37
N ASP A 958 12.49 -9.21 48.63
CA ASP A 958 12.83 -9.62 47.27
C ASP A 958 11.60 -9.71 46.34
N LEU A 959 10.83 -8.61 46.25
CA LEU A 959 9.75 -8.50 45.27
C LEU A 959 10.36 -8.34 43.89
N GLU A 960 10.12 -9.31 43.02
CA GLU A 960 10.62 -9.34 41.65
C GLU A 960 9.46 -9.54 40.66
N VAL A 961 9.36 -8.64 39.68
CA VAL A 961 8.51 -8.79 38.49
C VAL A 961 9.43 -9.01 37.31
N THR A 962 9.31 -10.18 36.69
CA THR A 962 10.12 -10.58 35.55
C THR A 962 9.24 -10.96 34.39
N GLY A 963 9.69 -10.70 33.17
CA GLY A 963 8.97 -11.11 31.97
C GLY A 963 9.94 -11.34 30.83
N LYS A 964 9.49 -12.07 29.81
CA LYS A 964 10.21 -12.10 28.53
C LYS A 964 9.78 -10.87 27.75
N PRO A 965 10.67 -9.95 27.38
CA PRO A 965 10.24 -8.82 26.58
C PRO A 965 9.59 -9.32 25.30
N LEU A 966 8.52 -8.68 24.87
CA LEU A 966 7.90 -8.92 23.58
C LEU A 966 9.02 -8.81 22.52
N PRO A 967 9.04 -9.75 21.56
CA PRO A 967 9.93 -9.59 20.41
C PRO A 967 9.60 -8.23 19.76
N GLY A 968 10.60 -7.55 19.17
CA GLY A 968 10.23 -6.65 18.08
C GLY A 968 9.49 -7.51 17.05
N GLU A 969 8.48 -6.97 16.38
CA GLU A 969 7.58 -7.78 15.55
C GLU A 969 8.40 -8.69 14.62
N ASN A 970 8.11 -9.99 14.67
CA ASN A 970 8.75 -10.94 13.77
C ASN A 970 8.24 -10.66 12.35
N PHE A 971 9.05 -11.00 11.36
CA PHE A 971 8.72 -10.68 9.99
C PHE A 971 7.59 -11.55 9.45
N THR A 972 6.62 -10.89 8.83
CA THR A 972 5.61 -11.50 7.98
C THR A 972 5.81 -11.00 6.54
N GLY A 973 6.03 -11.92 5.60
CA GLY A 973 6.31 -11.57 4.21
C GLY A 973 7.30 -12.53 3.57
N ILE A 974 7.93 -12.12 2.48
CA ILE A 974 8.83 -12.94 1.68
C ILE A 974 10.21 -12.28 1.64
N ILE A 975 11.27 -13.07 1.86
CA ILE A 975 12.67 -12.64 1.71
C ILE A 975 13.33 -13.46 0.61
N ASP A 976 14.09 -12.77 -0.24
CA ASP A 976 14.88 -13.36 -1.31
C ASP A 976 16.31 -12.78 -1.39
N GLU A 977 17.25 -13.50 -2.01
CA GLU A 977 18.61 -13.04 -2.36
C GLU A 977 19.36 -12.37 -1.18
N PHE A 978 19.49 -13.06 -0.05
CA PHE A 978 20.14 -12.50 1.15
C PHE A 978 21.66 -12.65 1.13
N HIS A 979 22.36 -11.51 1.11
CA HIS A 979 23.81 -11.44 0.97
C HIS A 979 24.47 -10.65 2.11
N ILE A 980 25.66 -11.09 2.55
CA ILE A 980 26.53 -10.32 3.44
C ILE A 980 27.92 -10.17 2.82
N TYR A 981 28.44 -8.95 2.82
CA TYR A 981 29.79 -8.61 2.39
C TYR A 981 30.62 -8.10 3.58
N ASN A 982 31.91 -8.44 3.64
CA ASN A 982 32.84 -7.91 4.66
C ASN A 982 33.49 -6.57 4.25
N ARG A 983 32.80 -5.80 3.40
CA ARG A 983 33.21 -4.49 2.92
C ARG A 983 31.97 -3.61 2.73
N VAL A 984 32.20 -2.31 2.65
CA VAL A 984 31.19 -1.33 2.28
C VAL A 984 31.06 -1.35 0.76
N LEU A 985 29.89 -1.67 0.24
CA LEU A 985 29.62 -1.52 -1.19
C LEU A 985 29.40 -0.04 -1.53
N SER A 986 29.90 0.40 -2.69
CA SER A 986 29.66 1.75 -3.20
C SER A 986 28.22 1.90 -3.72
N PRO A 987 27.69 3.13 -3.85
CA PRO A 987 26.38 3.35 -4.46
C PRO A 987 26.25 2.72 -5.86
N GLU A 988 27.29 2.77 -6.68
CA GLU A 988 27.30 2.19 -8.03
C GLU A 988 27.23 0.66 -7.97
N GLN A 989 27.94 0.02 -7.03
CA GLN A 989 27.90 -1.44 -6.84
C GLN A 989 26.50 -1.90 -6.43
N ILE A 990 25.87 -1.22 -5.47
CA ILE A 990 24.52 -1.54 -5.01
C ILE A 990 23.50 -1.32 -6.13
N TYR A 991 23.63 -0.22 -6.88
CA TYR A 991 22.77 0.05 -8.02
C TYR A 991 22.92 -0.99 -9.13
N GLN A 992 24.14 -1.43 -9.42
CA GLN A 992 24.38 -2.47 -10.42
C GLN A 992 23.83 -3.84 -9.99
N ASN A 993 23.92 -4.20 -8.70
CA ASN A 993 23.28 -5.41 -8.17
C ASN A 993 21.75 -5.36 -8.34
N TYR A 994 21.14 -4.20 -8.05
CA TYR A 994 19.72 -3.96 -8.29
C TYR A 994 19.38 -4.14 -9.77
N LEU A 995 20.12 -3.51 -10.70
CA LEU A 995 19.85 -3.61 -12.13
C LEU A 995 19.94 -5.05 -12.65
N CYS A 996 20.90 -5.84 -12.17
CA CYS A 996 21.05 -7.24 -12.57
C CYS A 996 19.83 -8.09 -12.15
N THR A 997 19.13 -7.72 -11.08
CA THR A 997 18.11 -8.56 -10.42
C THR A 997 16.69 -8.00 -10.48
N LYS A 998 16.51 -6.71 -10.81
CA LYS A 998 15.21 -6.02 -10.73
C LYS A 998 14.12 -6.61 -11.61
N ASP A 999 14.47 -7.21 -12.74
CA ASP A 999 13.53 -7.80 -13.70
C ASP A 999 13.34 -9.31 -13.48
N GLY A 1000 13.92 -9.86 -12.40
CA GLY A 1000 13.83 -11.28 -12.04
C GLY A 1000 14.65 -12.22 -12.93
N TYR A 1001 15.58 -11.66 -13.71
CA TYR A 1001 16.52 -12.44 -14.53
C TYR A 1001 17.81 -12.74 -13.76
N SER A 1002 18.36 -13.93 -13.97
CA SER A 1002 19.66 -14.37 -13.46
C SER A 1002 20.60 -14.80 -14.60
N ASN A 1003 20.45 -14.21 -15.79
CA ASN A 1003 21.28 -14.57 -16.94
C ASN A 1003 22.55 -13.71 -17.07
N THR A 1004 22.79 -12.76 -16.16
CA THR A 1004 23.97 -11.90 -16.18
C THR A 1004 24.31 -11.42 -14.76
N SER A 1005 25.60 -11.32 -14.44
CA SER A 1005 26.11 -10.67 -13.23
C SER A 1005 27.28 -9.76 -13.58
N VAL A 1006 27.37 -8.61 -12.93
CA VAL A 1006 28.32 -7.54 -13.27
C VAL A 1006 29.09 -7.11 -12.02
N ILE A 1007 30.41 -7.02 -12.14
CA ILE A 1007 31.31 -6.34 -11.20
C ILE A 1007 31.69 -5.02 -11.85
N VAL A 1008 31.40 -3.91 -11.19
CA VAL A 1008 31.67 -2.58 -11.76
C VAL A 1008 33.16 -2.26 -11.71
N SER A 1009 33.63 -1.42 -12.62
CA SER A 1009 35.03 -1.00 -12.72
C SER A 1009 35.62 -0.47 -11.40
N GLU A 1010 34.81 0.19 -10.55
CA GLU A 1010 35.22 0.66 -9.21
C GLU A 1010 35.74 -0.44 -8.27
N GLU A 1011 35.38 -1.70 -8.54
CA GLU A 1011 35.83 -2.86 -7.77
C GLU A 1011 37.14 -3.46 -8.26
N THR A 1012 37.52 -3.14 -9.49
CA THR A 1012 38.66 -3.76 -10.14
C THR A 1012 39.93 -2.98 -9.80
N ALA A 1013 40.98 -3.69 -9.37
CA ALA A 1013 42.30 -3.10 -9.18
C ALA A 1013 43.37 -3.85 -9.98
N ASN A 1014 44.43 -3.11 -10.32
CA ASN A 1014 45.56 -3.66 -11.06
C ASN A 1014 46.16 -4.88 -10.37
N ASN A 1015 46.36 -5.94 -11.14
CA ASN A 1015 46.86 -7.25 -10.74
C ASN A 1015 45.86 -8.15 -9.98
N ASN A 1016 44.61 -7.74 -9.79
CA ASN A 1016 43.60 -8.68 -9.29
C ASN A 1016 43.32 -9.77 -10.31
N ILE A 1017 43.11 -10.99 -9.81
CA ILE A 1017 42.67 -12.14 -10.60
C ILE A 1017 41.21 -12.43 -10.24
N TRP A 1018 40.32 -12.21 -11.20
CA TRP A 1018 38.89 -12.45 -11.05
C TRP A 1018 38.47 -13.79 -11.65
N ARG A 1019 37.48 -14.42 -11.01
CA ARG A 1019 36.83 -15.62 -11.51
C ARG A 1019 35.39 -15.69 -11.00
N CYS A 1020 34.47 -16.15 -11.85
CA CYS A 1020 33.07 -16.34 -11.49
C CYS A 1020 32.69 -17.83 -11.59
N PHE A 1021 32.03 -18.34 -10.56
CA PHE A 1021 31.45 -19.67 -10.55
C PHE A 1021 29.94 -19.56 -10.71
N VAL A 1022 29.37 -20.36 -11.61
CA VAL A 1022 27.95 -20.31 -11.94
C VAL A 1022 27.32 -21.67 -11.68
N THR A 1023 26.25 -21.69 -10.88
CA THR A 1023 25.46 -22.90 -10.59
C THR A 1023 24.08 -22.77 -11.24
N PRO A 1024 23.80 -23.51 -12.32
CA PRO A 1024 22.44 -23.63 -12.84
C PRO A 1024 21.53 -24.32 -11.82
N ASN A 1025 20.34 -23.78 -11.61
CA ASN A 1025 19.36 -24.29 -10.66
C ASN A 1025 17.96 -24.34 -11.29
N ASN A 1026 17.16 -25.37 -10.97
CA ASN A 1026 15.80 -25.55 -11.51
C ASN A 1026 14.71 -25.60 -10.42
N SER A 1027 14.93 -24.93 -9.30
CA SER A 1027 14.15 -24.95 -8.06
C SER A 1027 14.25 -26.24 -7.24
N ASP A 1028 14.38 -27.41 -7.85
CA ASP A 1028 14.42 -28.67 -7.10
C ASP A 1028 15.85 -29.09 -6.74
N LYS A 1029 16.82 -28.78 -7.60
CA LYS A 1029 18.21 -29.18 -7.43
C LYS A 1029 19.19 -28.26 -8.16
N ASP A 1030 20.39 -28.23 -7.62
CA ASP A 1030 21.56 -27.67 -8.29
C ASP A 1030 22.11 -28.65 -9.36
N ASP A 1031 22.62 -28.09 -10.45
CA ASP A 1031 23.52 -28.80 -11.36
C ASP A 1031 24.99 -28.68 -10.90
N PHE A 1032 25.92 -29.15 -11.74
CA PHE A 1032 27.34 -28.90 -11.53
C PHE A 1032 27.68 -27.41 -11.52
N VAL A 1033 28.68 -27.05 -10.72
CA VAL A 1033 29.24 -25.69 -10.68
C VAL A 1033 30.19 -25.50 -11.86
N PHE A 1034 29.95 -24.48 -12.67
CA PHE A 1034 30.77 -24.14 -13.83
C PHE A 1034 31.60 -22.88 -13.53
N GLY A 1035 32.91 -23.04 -13.40
CA GLY A 1035 33.83 -21.91 -13.21
C GLY A 1035 34.21 -21.27 -14.54
N SER A 1036 34.32 -19.95 -14.56
CA SER A 1036 34.89 -19.21 -15.67
C SER A 1036 36.39 -19.47 -15.78
N GLU A 1037 36.97 -19.04 -16.89
CA GLU A 1037 38.41 -18.77 -16.96
C GLU A 1037 38.79 -17.64 -15.99
N THR A 1038 40.07 -17.57 -15.61
CA THR A 1038 40.58 -16.47 -14.77
C THR A 1038 40.84 -15.23 -15.62
N LEU A 1039 40.46 -14.07 -15.10
CA LEU A 1039 40.67 -12.77 -15.74
C LEU A 1039 41.61 -11.93 -14.88
N LEU A 1040 42.83 -11.69 -15.37
CA LEU A 1040 43.83 -10.84 -14.72
C LEU A 1040 43.63 -9.38 -15.16
N ILE A 1041 43.38 -8.48 -14.21
CA ILE A 1041 43.35 -7.04 -14.42
C ILE A 1041 44.77 -6.52 -14.59
N ARG A 1042 45.02 -5.83 -15.69
CA ARG A 1042 46.32 -5.30 -16.08
C ARG A 1042 46.32 -3.77 -15.95
N PRO A 1043 47.47 -3.16 -15.63
CA PRO A 1043 47.63 -1.72 -15.72
C PRO A 1043 47.25 -1.21 -17.11
N TYR A 1044 46.41 -0.19 -17.16
CA TYR A 1044 46.13 0.56 -18.39
C TYR A 1044 47.45 1.06 -18.99
N GLN A 1045 47.82 0.57 -20.17
CA GLN A 1045 49.11 0.88 -20.81
C GLN A 1045 49.12 2.19 -21.61
N GLY A 1046 48.00 2.92 -21.64
CA GLY A 1046 47.85 4.12 -22.47
C GLY A 1046 47.53 3.78 -23.93
N GLY A 1047 46.47 4.39 -24.46
CA GLY A 1047 46.26 4.57 -25.90
C GLY A 1047 46.15 6.07 -26.19
N GLU A 1048 46.86 6.54 -27.24
CA GLU A 1048 46.73 7.90 -27.80
C GLU A 1048 45.33 8.17 -28.37
#